data_AF-A0A5P8E5J4-F1
#
_entry.id   AF-A0A5P8E5J4-F1
#
_cell.length_a   1.000
_cell.length_b   1.000
_cell.length_c   1.000
_cell.angle_alpha   90.00
_cell.angle_beta   90.00
_cell.angle_gamma   90.00
#
_symmetry.space_group_name_H-M   'P 1'
#
loop_
_entity.id
_entity.type
_entity.pdbx_description
1 polymer ?
#
loop_
_entity_poly.entity_id
_entity_poly.type
_entity_poly.pdbx_seq_one_letter_code
_entity_poly.pdbx_strand_id
1 'polypeptide(L)'
;MNKNDKKICRILNYIPRERTFEVEDLTSKTKGVVVFVNNYQDIPILKEAYKNGKNIPLYFDRYEGGNALFSYKEIISKVVEEKPQVEIKALFSGNDNEFNTNLFDALLCSIGETIDTEEKYNLAKQLLQANKELKVRGGLAKDFFRMSSPLYQKKFWEEGILPYFSNFGIRKIWSKADEDEKDLIVQRLGIAIQPQNKTSVECHFEQIGEEVVKNIRSAKKSIKIAMAWFTNYNIFRVIKQKLEKSDVDITLVTNNDLINNGGYCLNLNKLIDAGLKIYLYEYPDMLHHKFCIIDEELVMTGSYNWTFFSEAINRENMIVIKNNEKVIESFLKEFNYIISGRLAIDKMPEAVPERPEYDRSSFKQYISEELILRTIRRIGNARENISRAKKLSPSYASVTRAIQDLNITPDNNSVSTQALESAAATTAIEERRVQIASDQQQLQELGTQRDKIQTQQRVINQRQQEVQAQAQQIAENEEISEEEKNDLQENVRLQEEQLHKEEEQLNNTLNEVDQVTMRLQQAVQEAQEEISTIQGTSQIETQGGRGTLKINLKWNTTDDLDLHVFDPDNFEIYYAKKEHVCNGVKGLLDIDANASNPYTKSPQENIYWEEGKNAPIGKYKVQVVLYKKRDNVENIPFTVTVFPDKGETKTFMGKINVENSPKDIVNFEYSENGITYL
;
A
#
# COMPACT_ATOMS: atom_id res chain seq x y z
N MET A 1 40.78 -25.88 19.55
CA MET A 1 39.86 -27.02 19.38
C MET A 1 39.62 -27.20 17.89
N ASN A 2 39.66 -28.43 17.37
CA ASN A 2 39.42 -28.67 15.93
C ASN A 2 37.92 -28.62 15.63
N LYS A 3 37.58 -28.00 14.50
CA LYS A 3 36.22 -27.61 14.07
C LYS A 3 35.19 -28.75 13.95
N ASN A 4 35.62 -30.01 14.05
CA ASN A 4 34.77 -31.18 13.85
C ASN A 4 34.86 -32.21 14.99
N ASP A 5 35.43 -31.85 16.14
CA ASP A 5 35.46 -32.74 17.30
C ASP A 5 34.10 -32.75 18.00
N LYS A 6 33.60 -33.94 18.33
CA LYS A 6 32.41 -34.08 19.17
C LYS A 6 32.72 -33.70 20.61
N LYS A 7 31.85 -32.89 21.21
CA LYS A 7 31.87 -32.47 22.61
C LYS A 7 30.61 -32.95 23.30
N ILE A 8 30.76 -33.54 24.48
CA ILE A 8 29.61 -33.91 25.30
C ILE A 8 29.17 -32.66 26.03
N CYS A 9 28.03 -32.14 25.61
CA CYS A 9 27.47 -30.90 26.10
C CYS A 9 26.22 -31.19 26.93
N ARG A 10 26.01 -30.34 27.93
CA ARG A 10 24.78 -30.27 28.70
C ARG A 10 23.99 -29.06 28.28
N ILE A 11 22.71 -29.25 27.99
CA ILE A 11 21.82 -28.14 27.70
C ILE A 11 21.50 -27.41 29.01
N LEU A 12 21.87 -26.15 29.08
CA LEU A 12 21.65 -25.28 30.23
C LEU A 12 20.31 -24.57 30.16
N ASN A 13 19.89 -24.22 28.96
CA ASN A 13 18.67 -23.45 28.74
C ASN A 13 18.15 -23.65 27.32
N TYR A 14 16.85 -23.48 27.13
CA TYR A 14 16.23 -23.27 25.83
C TYR A 14 15.60 -21.89 25.81
N ILE A 15 16.00 -21.06 24.86
CA ILE A 15 15.47 -19.72 24.64
C ILE A 15 14.44 -19.82 23.50
N PRO A 16 13.13 -19.92 23.80
CA PRO A 16 12.13 -20.26 22.79
C PRO A 16 11.96 -19.17 21.73
N ARG A 17 12.13 -17.91 22.15
CA ARG A 17 12.01 -16.72 21.29
C ARG A 17 13.06 -16.70 20.18
N GLU A 18 14.29 -17.11 20.52
CA GLU A 18 15.43 -17.13 19.61
C GLU A 18 15.67 -18.50 18.98
N ARG A 19 14.85 -19.49 19.36
CA ARG A 19 14.96 -20.89 18.92
C ARG A 19 16.37 -21.45 19.11
N THR A 20 16.97 -21.07 20.23
CA THR A 20 18.38 -21.32 20.54
C THR A 20 18.48 -22.05 21.88
N PHE A 21 19.43 -22.96 22.01
CA PHE A 21 19.74 -23.61 23.28
C PHE A 21 21.09 -23.13 23.80
N GLU A 22 21.18 -22.75 25.07
CA GLU A 22 22.47 -22.59 25.72
C GLU A 22 22.98 -23.95 26.16
N VAL A 23 24.25 -24.20 25.92
CA VAL A 23 24.90 -25.47 26.22
C VAL A 23 26.25 -25.24 26.88
N GLU A 24 26.70 -26.18 27.69
CA GLU A 24 28.02 -26.17 28.31
C GLU A 24 28.77 -27.45 27.93
N ASP A 25 29.96 -27.30 27.36
CA ASP A 25 30.88 -28.42 27.18
C ASP A 25 31.34 -28.91 28.55
N LEU A 26 31.04 -30.16 28.87
CA LEU A 26 31.32 -30.71 30.19
C LEU A 26 32.81 -30.86 30.49
N THR A 27 33.66 -31.00 29.47
CA THR A 27 35.11 -31.17 29.62
C THR A 27 35.79 -29.84 29.84
N SER A 28 35.52 -28.84 29.00
CA SER A 28 36.17 -27.53 29.10
C SER A 28 35.44 -26.53 30.02
N LYS A 29 34.20 -26.82 30.42
CA LYS A 29 33.27 -25.91 31.14
C LYS A 29 32.96 -24.62 30.38
N THR A 30 33.23 -24.59 29.07
CA THR A 30 32.92 -23.45 28.22
C THR A 30 31.43 -23.44 27.89
N LYS A 31 30.78 -22.29 28.05
CA LYS A 31 29.39 -22.07 27.66
C LYS A 31 29.29 -21.60 26.21
N GLY A 32 28.21 -22.01 25.56
CA GLY A 32 27.93 -21.74 24.17
C GLY A 32 26.46 -21.88 23.83
N VAL A 33 26.13 -21.77 22.55
CA VAL A 33 24.75 -21.82 22.06
C VAL A 33 24.60 -22.70 20.81
N VAL A 34 23.42 -23.29 20.64
CA VAL A 34 22.98 -24.04 19.46
C VAL A 34 21.78 -23.31 18.84
N VAL A 35 21.94 -22.74 17.65
CA VAL A 35 20.93 -21.91 16.98
C VAL A 35 20.27 -22.69 15.84
N PHE A 36 18.93 -22.76 15.81
CA PHE A 36 18.19 -23.43 14.75
C PHE A 36 17.55 -22.43 13.79
N VAL A 37 18.14 -22.27 12.60
CA VAL A 37 17.62 -21.35 11.58
C VAL A 37 16.69 -22.06 10.59
N ASN A 38 16.98 -23.31 10.19
CA ASN A 38 16.24 -24.02 9.12
C ASN A 38 15.92 -25.52 9.36
N ASN A 39 16.36 -26.15 10.45
CA ASN A 39 16.13 -27.59 10.71
C ASN A 39 15.30 -27.82 11.99
N TYR A 40 13.98 -27.80 11.85
CA TYR A 40 13.03 -27.87 12.98
C TYR A 40 12.82 -29.27 13.55
N GLN A 41 13.26 -30.32 12.86
CA GLN A 41 13.04 -31.72 13.27
C GLN A 41 13.89 -32.14 14.47
N ASP A 42 14.96 -31.40 14.78
CA ASP A 42 15.92 -31.72 15.84
C ASP A 42 15.57 -31.09 17.21
N ILE A 43 14.71 -30.06 17.23
CA ILE A 43 14.30 -29.34 18.45
C ILE A 43 13.61 -30.27 19.47
N PRO A 44 12.71 -31.20 19.09
CA PRO A 44 12.09 -32.12 20.04
C PRO A 44 13.12 -32.96 20.83
N ILE A 45 14.20 -33.42 20.19
CA ILE A 45 15.21 -34.27 20.82
C ILE A 45 16.06 -33.46 21.82
N LEU A 46 16.43 -32.23 21.48
CA LEU A 46 17.12 -31.33 22.40
C LEU A 46 16.23 -30.90 23.57
N LYS A 47 14.93 -30.64 23.32
CA LYS A 47 13.97 -30.38 24.40
C LYS A 47 13.81 -31.59 25.30
N GLU A 48 13.80 -32.80 24.74
CA GLU A 48 13.75 -34.04 25.52
C GLU A 48 15.03 -34.23 26.34
N ALA A 49 16.20 -33.98 25.75
CA ALA A 49 17.48 -34.05 26.46
C ALA A 49 17.58 -33.01 27.59
N TYR A 50 17.12 -31.77 27.34
CA TYR A 50 17.04 -30.72 28.35
C TYR A 50 16.07 -31.09 29.47
N LYS A 51 14.84 -31.51 29.13
CA LYS A 51 13.82 -31.91 30.10
C LYS A 51 14.24 -33.11 30.95
N ASN A 52 14.98 -34.05 30.37
CA ASN A 52 15.43 -35.27 31.05
C ASN A 52 16.88 -35.15 31.58
N GLY A 53 17.51 -33.97 31.50
CA GLY A 53 18.88 -33.74 31.96
C GLY A 53 19.95 -34.62 31.29
N LYS A 54 19.69 -35.13 30.08
CA LYS A 54 20.63 -35.99 29.34
C LYS A 54 21.71 -35.16 28.68
N ASN A 55 22.96 -35.64 28.77
CA ASN A 55 24.07 -35.04 28.05
C ASN A 55 24.08 -35.54 26.61
N ILE A 56 24.45 -34.67 25.68
CA ILE A 56 24.37 -34.94 24.24
C ILE A 56 25.68 -34.61 23.53
N PRO A 57 26.10 -35.41 22.54
CA PRO A 57 27.24 -35.08 21.71
C PRO A 57 26.87 -33.97 20.71
N LEU A 58 27.61 -32.86 20.72
CA LEU A 58 27.48 -31.74 19.79
C LEU A 58 28.80 -31.48 19.07
N TYR A 59 28.74 -30.88 17.88
CA TYR A 59 29.92 -30.42 17.16
C TYR A 59 30.26 -28.97 17.51
N PHE A 60 31.54 -28.66 17.68
CA PHE A 60 32.00 -27.30 17.92
C PHE A 60 32.39 -26.61 16.60
N ASP A 61 31.58 -25.68 16.12
CA ASP A 61 31.77 -25.08 14.80
C ASP A 61 32.74 -23.87 14.83
N ARG A 62 32.49 -22.91 15.73
CA ARG A 62 33.27 -21.65 15.85
C ARG A 62 32.90 -20.88 17.13
N TYR A 63 33.59 -19.78 17.41
CA TYR A 63 33.18 -18.79 18.43
C TYR A 63 32.55 -17.58 17.76
N GLU A 64 31.54 -16.99 18.39
CA GLU A 64 30.92 -15.74 17.96
C GLU A 64 30.57 -14.89 19.19
N GLY A 65 31.06 -13.64 19.22
CA GLY A 65 30.88 -12.75 20.38
C GLY A 65 31.46 -13.27 21.71
N GLY A 66 32.47 -14.13 21.66
CA GLY A 66 33.07 -14.78 22.84
C GLY A 66 32.35 -16.04 23.32
N ASN A 67 31.19 -16.38 22.73
CA ASN A 67 30.44 -17.60 23.05
C ASN A 67 30.73 -18.70 22.03
N ALA A 68 30.85 -19.94 22.49
CA ALA A 68 31.02 -21.10 21.61
C ALA A 68 29.73 -21.37 20.82
N LEU A 69 29.80 -21.59 19.51
CA LEU A 69 28.67 -22.04 18.70
C LEU A 69 28.77 -23.55 18.48
N PHE A 70 27.75 -24.25 18.95
CA PHE A 70 27.61 -25.70 18.83
C PHE A 70 26.50 -26.04 17.84
N SER A 71 26.67 -27.14 17.12
CA SER A 71 25.70 -27.63 16.15
C SER A 71 25.23 -29.03 16.50
N TYR A 72 23.90 -29.22 16.49
CA TYR A 72 23.28 -30.53 16.63
C TYR A 72 23.16 -31.15 15.23
N LYS A 73 24.18 -31.91 14.85
CA LYS A 73 24.12 -32.81 13.69
C LYS A 73 24.21 -34.23 14.21
N GLU A 74 23.19 -35.01 13.93
CA GLU A 74 23.02 -36.37 14.39
C GLU A 74 24.26 -37.22 14.09
N ILE A 75 24.87 -37.83 15.11
CA ILE A 75 25.57 -39.09 14.90
C ILE A 75 24.77 -40.20 15.56
N ILE A 76 24.23 -41.03 14.69
CA ILE A 76 23.91 -42.44 14.88
C ILE A 76 24.96 -43.08 15.80
N SER A 77 24.62 -43.34 17.07
CA SER A 77 24.83 -44.61 17.78
C SER A 77 24.55 -44.45 19.29
N LYS A 78 23.59 -45.23 19.78
CA LYS A 78 23.30 -45.45 21.19
C LYS A 78 24.59 -45.88 21.92
N VAL A 79 25.01 -45.10 22.91
CA VAL A 79 25.74 -45.63 24.07
C VAL A 79 25.01 -45.11 25.31
N VAL A 80 24.28 -46.02 25.95
CA VAL A 80 23.71 -45.84 27.28
C VAL A 80 24.87 -46.02 28.26
N GLU A 81 25.25 -44.96 28.98
CA GLU A 81 26.04 -45.08 30.20
C GLU A 81 25.12 -44.85 31.40
N GLU A 82 24.69 -45.95 31.99
CA GLU A 82 24.16 -45.98 33.36
C GLU A 82 25.29 -45.62 34.34
N LYS A 83 25.02 -44.73 35.29
CA LYS A 83 25.79 -44.67 36.54
C LYS A 83 24.93 -45.17 37.70
N PRO A 84 25.54 -45.91 38.63
CA PRO A 84 24.84 -46.85 39.48
C PRO A 84 24.03 -46.11 40.54
N GLN A 85 22.70 -46.21 40.46
CA GLN A 85 21.89 -46.07 41.66
C GLN A 85 22.14 -47.32 42.50
N VAL A 86 22.65 -47.13 43.72
CA VAL A 86 22.59 -48.19 44.73
C VAL A 86 21.12 -48.37 45.09
N GLU A 87 20.47 -49.29 44.40
CA GLU A 87 19.10 -49.68 44.66
C GLU A 87 19.13 -50.66 45.85
N ILE A 88 18.84 -50.18 47.05
CA ILE A 88 18.48 -51.09 48.15
C ILE A 88 17.10 -51.63 47.78
N LYS A 89 17.02 -52.84 47.25
CA LYS A 89 15.77 -53.57 47.07
C LYS A 89 15.55 -54.45 48.29
N ALA A 90 14.64 -54.05 49.17
CA ALA A 90 14.12 -54.96 50.19
C ALA A 90 13.35 -56.08 49.47
N LEU A 91 13.93 -57.28 49.44
CA LEU A 91 13.29 -58.45 48.84
C LEU A 91 12.33 -59.07 49.85
N PHE A 92 11.07 -58.65 49.79
CA PHE A 92 10.00 -59.29 50.53
C PHE A 92 9.71 -60.67 49.91
N SER A 93 9.51 -61.68 50.77
CA SER A 93 9.15 -63.03 50.37
C SER A 93 7.69 -63.08 49.90
N GLY A 94 7.40 -63.83 48.83
CA GLY A 94 6.02 -64.03 48.38
C GLY A 94 5.17 -64.90 49.32
N ASN A 95 5.80 -65.70 50.19
CA ASN A 95 5.13 -66.75 50.97
C ASN A 95 5.41 -66.70 52.48
N ASP A 96 6.21 -65.73 52.97
CA ASP A 96 6.60 -65.64 54.38
C ASP A 96 6.23 -64.29 54.99
N ASN A 97 5.06 -64.26 55.64
CA ASN A 97 4.53 -63.05 56.27
C ASN A 97 5.32 -62.63 57.52
N GLU A 98 5.89 -63.58 58.26
CA GLU A 98 6.64 -63.28 59.49
C GLU A 98 7.98 -62.62 59.14
N PHE A 99 8.70 -63.18 58.16
CA PHE A 99 9.90 -62.57 57.60
C PHE A 99 9.62 -61.16 57.06
N ASN A 100 8.55 -61.00 56.28
CA ASN A 100 8.18 -59.70 55.70
C ASN A 100 7.89 -58.65 56.76
N THR A 101 7.16 -59.01 57.81
CA THR A 101 6.83 -58.09 58.90
C THR A 101 8.09 -57.68 59.67
N ASN A 102 8.96 -58.64 60.02
CA ASN A 102 10.21 -58.36 60.73
C ASN A 102 11.17 -57.49 59.90
N LEU A 103 11.31 -57.78 58.59
CA LEU A 103 12.13 -56.96 57.69
C LEU A 103 11.55 -55.55 57.54
N PHE A 104 10.22 -55.44 57.41
CA PHE A 104 9.53 -54.16 57.32
C PHE A 104 9.78 -53.29 58.55
N ASP A 105 9.64 -53.85 59.75
CA ASP A 105 9.86 -53.14 61.01
C ASP A 105 11.32 -52.74 61.20
N ALA A 106 12.28 -53.60 60.81
CA ALA A 106 13.70 -53.26 60.86
C ALA A 106 14.05 -52.07 59.94
N LEU A 107 13.51 -52.07 58.72
CA LEU A 107 13.69 -50.97 57.76
C LEU A 107 12.95 -49.69 58.19
N LEU A 108 11.79 -49.83 58.84
CA LEU A 108 11.07 -48.69 59.40
C LEU A 108 11.86 -48.04 60.54
N CYS A 109 12.46 -48.84 61.42
CA CYS A 109 13.31 -48.36 62.50
C CYS A 109 14.57 -47.64 62.00
N SER A 110 15.14 -48.05 60.85
CA SER A 110 16.34 -47.42 60.30
C SER A 110 16.10 -46.02 59.72
N ILE A 111 14.85 -45.63 59.48
CA ILE A 111 14.50 -44.25 59.10
C ILE A 111 14.78 -43.25 60.23
N GLY A 112 14.68 -43.70 61.49
CA GLY A 112 14.81 -42.84 62.67
C GLY A 112 13.59 -41.95 62.91
N GLU A 113 13.76 -40.83 63.62
CA GLU A 113 12.65 -39.94 64.02
C GLU A 113 12.19 -38.99 62.91
N THR A 114 13.09 -38.60 62.01
CA THR A 114 12.85 -37.59 60.97
C THR A 114 13.30 -38.04 59.59
N ILE A 115 12.50 -37.76 58.56
CA ILE A 115 12.83 -37.91 57.14
C ILE A 115 13.33 -36.55 56.63
N ASP A 116 14.65 -36.41 56.62
CA ASP A 116 15.39 -35.18 56.31
C ASP A 116 16.56 -35.39 55.35
N THR A 117 16.76 -36.61 54.85
CA THR A 117 17.73 -36.93 53.81
C THR A 117 17.09 -37.71 52.65
N GLU A 118 17.78 -37.74 51.52
CA GLU A 118 17.31 -38.38 50.30
C GLU A 118 17.23 -39.91 50.45
N GLU A 119 18.14 -40.50 51.22
CA GLU A 119 18.18 -41.93 51.51
C GLU A 119 16.97 -42.36 52.35
N LYS A 120 16.67 -41.60 53.41
CA LYS A 120 15.48 -41.84 54.25
C LYS A 120 14.19 -41.64 53.48
N TYR A 121 14.14 -40.63 52.62
CA TYR A 121 13.00 -40.38 51.73
C TYR A 121 12.76 -41.55 50.77
N ASN A 122 13.81 -42.04 50.10
CA ASN A 122 13.71 -43.18 49.19
C ASN A 122 13.31 -44.46 49.93
N LEU A 123 13.86 -44.70 51.13
CA LEU A 123 13.47 -45.83 51.96
C LEU A 123 11.99 -45.75 52.38
N ALA A 124 11.53 -44.57 52.83
CA ALA A 124 10.13 -44.33 53.15
C ALA A 124 9.21 -44.55 51.94
N LYS A 125 9.62 -44.11 50.74
CA LYS A 125 8.90 -44.35 49.48
C LYS A 125 8.76 -45.84 49.18
N GLN A 126 9.84 -46.61 49.33
CA GLN A 126 9.81 -48.06 49.15
C GLN A 126 8.92 -48.75 50.19
N LEU A 127 8.99 -48.36 51.46
CA LEU A 127 8.13 -48.91 52.52
C LEU A 127 6.66 -48.58 52.28
N LEU A 128 6.33 -47.40 51.77
CA LEU A 128 4.95 -47.08 51.36
C LEU A 128 4.46 -47.99 50.24
N GLN A 129 5.32 -48.30 49.27
CA GLN A 129 4.99 -49.20 48.17
C GLN A 129 4.81 -50.64 48.67
N ALA A 130 5.76 -51.15 49.45
CA ALA A 130 5.69 -52.48 50.05
C ALA A 130 4.46 -52.63 50.96
N ASN A 131 4.13 -51.61 51.75
CA ASN A 131 2.96 -51.63 52.63
C ASN A 131 1.61 -51.62 51.88
N LYS A 132 1.56 -51.16 50.62
CA LYS A 132 0.35 -51.29 49.78
C LYS A 132 0.06 -52.76 49.47
N GLU A 133 1.09 -53.56 49.25
CA GLU A 133 0.98 -54.98 48.91
C GLU A 133 0.83 -55.84 50.17
N LEU A 134 1.70 -55.63 51.16
CA LEU A 134 1.82 -56.46 52.36
C LEU A 134 0.85 -56.09 53.48
N LYS A 135 0.35 -54.85 53.49
CA LYS A 135 -0.57 -54.32 54.53
C LYS A 135 -0.07 -54.51 55.97
N VAL A 136 1.24 -54.39 56.19
CA VAL A 136 1.91 -54.61 57.48
C VAL A 136 1.45 -53.62 58.55
N ARG A 137 1.33 -52.32 58.20
CA ARG A 137 1.03 -51.26 59.17
C ARG A 137 0.00 -50.25 58.66
N GLY A 138 -1.06 -50.05 59.45
CA GLY A 138 -2.03 -49.00 59.24
C GLY A 138 -1.46 -47.60 59.52
N GLY A 139 -1.85 -46.60 58.74
CA GLY A 139 -1.51 -45.19 59.01
C GLY A 139 -0.09 -44.76 58.62
N LEU A 140 0.72 -45.64 58.01
CA LEU A 140 2.13 -45.38 57.66
C LEU A 140 2.35 -44.08 56.87
N ALA A 141 1.49 -43.78 55.89
CA ALA A 141 1.52 -42.53 55.13
C ALA A 141 1.48 -41.30 56.06
N LYS A 142 0.64 -41.34 57.09
CA LYS A 142 0.45 -40.25 58.06
C LYS A 142 1.62 -40.12 59.01
N ASP A 143 2.26 -41.23 59.31
CA ASP A 143 3.47 -41.26 60.13
C ASP A 143 4.64 -40.66 59.34
N PHE A 144 4.88 -41.10 58.10
CA PHE A 144 5.92 -40.52 57.26
C PHE A 144 5.72 -39.05 56.93
N PHE A 145 4.49 -38.60 56.70
CA PHE A 145 4.23 -37.16 56.53
C PHE A 145 4.64 -36.37 57.77
N ARG A 146 4.32 -36.86 58.97
CA ARG A 146 4.66 -36.20 60.25
C ARG A 146 6.16 -36.25 60.55
N MET A 147 6.83 -37.33 60.18
CA MET A 147 8.28 -37.48 60.32
C MET A 147 9.05 -36.66 59.30
N SER A 148 8.43 -36.27 58.18
CA SER A 148 9.11 -35.54 57.10
C SER A 148 9.35 -34.08 57.42
N SER A 149 10.54 -33.59 57.07
CA SER A 149 10.83 -32.16 57.05
C SER A 149 9.93 -31.44 56.01
N PRO A 150 9.75 -30.10 56.08
CA PRO A 150 8.92 -29.37 55.12
C PRO A 150 9.33 -29.59 53.65
N LEU A 151 10.62 -29.81 53.40
CA LEU A 151 11.15 -30.11 52.07
C LEU A 151 10.62 -31.46 51.55
N TYR A 152 10.67 -32.50 52.38
CA TYR A 152 10.24 -33.84 51.99
C TYR A 152 8.72 -34.01 52.04
N GLN A 153 8.01 -33.27 52.90
CA GLN A 153 6.54 -33.17 52.82
C GLN A 153 6.10 -32.61 51.46
N LYS A 154 6.77 -31.55 50.99
CA LYS A 154 6.53 -30.98 49.65
C LYS A 154 6.83 -32.02 48.57
N LYS A 155 8.00 -32.67 48.64
CA LYS A 155 8.45 -33.67 47.66
C LYS A 155 7.51 -34.88 47.57
N PHE A 156 7.05 -35.43 48.70
CA PHE A 156 6.06 -36.50 48.74
C PHE A 156 4.74 -36.13 48.05
N TRP A 157 4.32 -34.87 48.17
CA TRP A 157 3.10 -34.36 47.56
C TRP A 157 3.27 -34.06 46.06
N GLU A 158 4.41 -33.50 45.64
CA GLU A 158 4.73 -33.26 44.23
C GLU A 158 4.86 -34.57 43.46
N GLU A 159 5.51 -35.59 44.03
CA GLU A 159 5.72 -36.90 43.39
C GLU A 159 4.49 -37.82 43.37
N GLY A 160 3.32 -37.39 43.88
CA GLY A 160 2.14 -38.25 43.84
C GLY A 160 2.02 -39.28 44.96
N ILE A 161 3.02 -39.38 45.84
CA ILE A 161 3.17 -40.48 46.79
C ILE A 161 2.21 -40.34 47.98
N LEU A 162 2.07 -39.12 48.50
CA LEU A 162 1.12 -38.82 49.59
C LEU A 162 -0.05 -37.97 49.07
N PRO A 163 -1.30 -38.28 49.49
CA PRO A 163 -2.49 -37.62 48.97
C PRO A 163 -2.81 -36.28 49.65
N TYR A 164 -2.02 -35.83 50.63
CA TYR A 164 -2.28 -34.61 51.38
C TYR A 164 -1.01 -33.79 51.59
N PHE A 165 -1.20 -32.47 51.66
CA PHE A 165 -0.20 -31.48 52.01
C PHE A 165 -0.87 -30.33 52.76
N SER A 166 -0.12 -29.57 53.55
CA SER A 166 -0.72 -28.54 54.40
C SER A 166 -1.26 -27.36 53.57
N ASN A 167 -2.42 -26.80 53.95
CA ASN A 167 -2.97 -25.61 53.30
C ASN A 167 -1.99 -24.41 53.32
N PHE A 168 -1.22 -24.29 54.40
CA PHE A 168 -0.15 -23.29 54.50
C PHE A 168 0.97 -23.53 53.47
N GLY A 169 1.39 -24.79 53.32
CA GLY A 169 2.34 -25.22 52.30
C GLY A 169 1.84 -24.93 50.89
N ILE A 170 0.59 -25.27 50.59
CA ILE A 170 -0.08 -25.01 49.29
C ILE A 170 -0.08 -23.50 48.99
N ARG A 171 -0.47 -22.65 49.96
CA ARG A 171 -0.44 -21.18 49.77
C ARG A 171 0.97 -20.67 49.49
N LYS A 172 1.96 -21.19 50.19
CA LYS A 172 3.36 -20.77 50.03
C LYS A 172 3.91 -21.16 48.66
N ILE A 173 3.61 -22.35 48.16
CA ILE A 173 4.02 -22.75 46.80
C ILE A 173 3.22 -21.99 45.73
N TRP A 174 1.91 -21.79 45.91
CA TRP A 174 1.05 -21.03 44.99
C TRP A 174 1.54 -19.59 44.78
N SER A 175 1.90 -18.91 45.87
CA SER A 175 2.37 -17.51 45.80
C SER A 175 3.66 -17.31 45.01
N LYS A 176 4.41 -18.39 44.77
CA LYS A 176 5.70 -18.37 44.07
C LYS A 176 5.66 -19.08 42.72
N ALA A 177 4.53 -19.69 42.37
CA ALA A 177 4.37 -20.54 41.20
C ALA A 177 4.15 -19.74 39.91
N ASP A 178 4.73 -20.18 38.80
CA ASP A 178 4.35 -19.73 37.46
C ASP A 178 3.03 -20.39 36.98
N GLU A 179 2.58 -20.07 35.76
CA GLU A 179 1.29 -20.59 35.25
C GLU A 179 1.28 -22.11 35.08
N ASP A 180 2.39 -22.71 34.64
CA ASP A 180 2.50 -24.17 34.47
C ASP A 180 2.51 -24.88 35.85
N GLU A 181 3.18 -24.29 36.84
CA GLU A 181 3.22 -24.79 38.23
C GLU A 181 1.86 -24.65 38.93
N LYS A 182 1.12 -23.55 38.70
CA LYS A 182 -0.24 -23.38 39.22
C LYS A 182 -1.19 -24.42 38.64
N ASP A 183 -1.10 -24.71 37.34
CA ASP A 183 -1.90 -25.75 36.69
C ASP A 183 -1.61 -27.13 37.31
N LEU A 184 -0.34 -27.44 37.58
CA LEU A 184 0.05 -28.68 38.27
C LEU A 184 -0.51 -28.75 39.71
N ILE A 185 -0.47 -27.64 40.45
CA ILE A 185 -1.06 -27.55 41.81
C ILE A 185 -2.57 -27.79 41.75
N VAL A 186 -3.27 -27.16 40.81
CA VAL A 186 -4.72 -27.30 40.57
C VAL A 186 -5.06 -28.76 40.22
N GLN A 187 -4.27 -29.38 39.35
CA GLN A 187 -4.40 -30.79 38.99
C GLN A 187 -4.21 -31.72 40.21
N ARG A 188 -3.19 -31.46 41.05
CA ARG A 188 -2.93 -32.25 42.27
C ARG A 188 -4.00 -32.06 43.35
N LEU A 189 -4.63 -30.89 43.42
CA LEU A 189 -5.77 -30.64 44.30
C LEU A 189 -7.09 -31.24 43.76
N GLY A 190 -7.10 -31.72 42.51
CA GLY A 190 -8.31 -32.21 41.85
C GLY A 190 -9.34 -31.10 41.61
N ILE A 191 -8.90 -29.84 41.54
CA ILE A 191 -9.77 -28.69 41.27
C ILE A 191 -9.89 -28.56 39.76
N ALA A 192 -11.09 -28.69 39.21
CA ALA A 192 -11.33 -28.34 37.82
C ALA A 192 -11.59 -26.83 37.71
N ILE A 193 -10.56 -26.04 37.41
CA ILE A 193 -10.76 -24.64 37.02
C ILE A 193 -11.24 -24.67 35.56
N GLN A 194 -12.49 -24.30 35.34
CA GLN A 194 -12.98 -24.05 33.98
C GLN A 194 -12.15 -22.88 33.41
N PRO A 195 -11.45 -23.03 32.26
CA PRO A 195 -10.69 -21.94 31.68
C PRO A 195 -11.67 -20.78 31.38
N GLN A 196 -11.56 -19.68 32.14
CA GLN A 196 -12.44 -18.53 31.98
C GLN A 196 -12.04 -17.63 30.80
N ASN A 197 -10.84 -17.80 30.23
CA ASN A 197 -10.42 -17.01 29.08
C ASN A 197 -10.88 -17.65 27.78
N LYS A 198 -12.17 -17.48 27.46
CA LYS A 198 -12.67 -17.60 26.08
C LYS A 198 -12.14 -16.43 25.25
N THR A 199 -10.84 -16.45 24.95
CA THR A 199 -10.32 -15.66 23.84
C THR A 199 -11.12 -16.03 22.60
N SER A 200 -11.68 -15.04 21.92
CA SER A 200 -12.41 -15.22 20.68
C SER A 200 -11.66 -14.47 19.59
N VAL A 201 -11.39 -15.14 18.48
CA VAL A 201 -10.72 -14.58 17.30
C VAL A 201 -11.62 -14.81 16.11
N GLU A 202 -12.00 -13.72 15.45
CA GLU A 202 -12.84 -13.72 14.25
C GLU A 202 -12.06 -13.04 13.11
N CYS A 203 -12.08 -13.64 11.92
CA CYS A 203 -11.43 -13.08 10.73
C CYS A 203 -12.51 -12.70 9.71
N HIS A 204 -12.42 -11.48 9.19
CA HIS A 204 -13.35 -10.92 8.22
C HIS A 204 -12.60 -10.52 6.96
N PHE A 205 -13.13 -10.94 5.81
CA PHE A 205 -12.63 -10.62 4.48
C PHE A 205 -13.67 -9.92 3.60
N GLU A 206 -14.91 -9.85 4.10
CA GLU A 206 -16.07 -9.22 3.46
C GLU A 206 -16.86 -8.46 4.53
N GLN A 207 -17.64 -7.45 4.12
CA GLN A 207 -18.48 -6.64 5.02
C GLN A 207 -17.72 -6.08 6.24
N ILE A 208 -16.41 -5.84 6.09
CA ILE A 208 -15.52 -5.41 7.18
C ILE A 208 -16.03 -4.10 7.81
N GLY A 209 -16.49 -3.14 7.00
CA GLY A 209 -17.04 -1.88 7.48
C GLY A 209 -18.28 -2.04 8.38
N GLU A 210 -19.12 -3.04 8.11
CA GLU A 210 -20.29 -3.36 8.95
C GLU A 210 -19.86 -3.90 10.32
N GLU A 211 -18.83 -4.74 10.36
CA GLU A 211 -18.27 -5.25 11.60
C GLU A 211 -17.59 -4.12 12.41
N VAL A 212 -16.89 -3.18 11.76
CA VAL A 212 -16.37 -1.98 12.44
C VAL A 212 -17.52 -1.20 13.09
N VAL A 213 -18.57 -0.90 12.32
CA VAL A 213 -19.74 -0.15 12.81
C VAL A 213 -20.42 -0.88 13.98
N LYS A 214 -20.59 -2.19 13.89
CA LYS A 214 -21.18 -3.02 14.93
C LYS A 214 -20.39 -2.93 16.24
N ASN A 215 -19.06 -3.08 16.18
CA ASN A 215 -18.22 -3.04 17.38
C ASN A 215 -18.14 -1.62 17.99
N ILE A 216 -18.06 -0.57 17.18
CA ILE A 216 -18.11 0.83 17.67
C ILE A 216 -19.46 1.11 18.37
N ARG A 217 -20.58 0.59 17.86
CA ARG A 217 -21.89 0.75 18.49
C ARG A 217 -21.97 0.07 19.86
N SER A 218 -21.32 -1.08 20.03
CA SER A 218 -21.32 -1.83 21.28
C SER A 218 -20.40 -1.26 22.37
N ALA A 219 -19.48 -0.35 22.01
CA ALA A 219 -18.57 0.28 22.96
C ALA A 219 -19.30 1.02 24.08
N LYS A 220 -18.78 0.90 25.31
CA LYS A 220 -19.39 1.42 26.54
C LYS A 220 -18.50 2.38 27.33
N LYS A 221 -17.18 2.32 27.17
CA LYS A 221 -16.21 3.08 27.98
C LYS A 221 -15.23 3.87 27.12
N SER A 222 -14.52 3.21 26.20
CA SER A 222 -13.52 3.90 25.38
C SER A 222 -13.27 3.25 24.01
N ILE A 223 -12.85 4.07 23.05
CA ILE A 223 -12.48 3.66 21.70
C ILE A 223 -11.17 4.37 21.34
N LYS A 224 -10.10 3.60 21.09
CA LYS A 224 -8.77 4.10 20.71
C LYS A 224 -8.45 3.65 19.30
N ILE A 225 -8.30 4.60 18.38
CA ILE A 225 -8.26 4.35 16.94
C ILE A 225 -6.91 4.82 16.40
N ALA A 226 -6.13 3.92 15.83
CA ALA A 226 -4.95 4.25 15.04
C ALA A 226 -5.22 3.88 13.59
N MET A 227 -5.48 4.89 12.76
CA MET A 227 -5.95 4.66 11.40
C MET A 227 -5.23 5.57 10.41
N ALA A 228 -4.51 4.95 9.47
CA ALA A 228 -3.75 5.66 8.45
C ALA A 228 -4.64 6.58 7.61
N TRP A 229 -5.72 6.03 7.03
CA TRP A 229 -6.67 6.76 6.20
C TRP A 229 -8.12 6.50 6.61
N PHE A 230 -8.88 7.58 6.73
CA PHE A 230 -10.27 7.56 7.19
C PHE A 230 -11.15 8.47 6.34
N THR A 231 -11.95 7.88 5.46
CA THR A 231 -12.90 8.59 4.57
C THR A 231 -14.33 8.03 4.60
N ASN A 232 -14.59 6.94 5.34
CA ASN A 232 -15.89 6.26 5.37
C ASN A 232 -16.94 7.00 6.23
N TYR A 233 -17.99 7.52 5.57
CA TYR A 233 -19.07 8.27 6.23
C TYR A 233 -19.92 7.46 7.22
N ASN A 234 -20.05 6.14 7.03
CA ASN A 234 -20.86 5.31 7.93
C ASN A 234 -20.17 5.18 9.28
N ILE A 235 -18.86 4.91 9.26
CA ILE A 235 -18.04 4.85 10.47
C ILE A 235 -17.99 6.24 11.14
N PHE A 236 -17.77 7.31 10.37
CA PHE A 236 -17.81 8.70 10.85
C PHE A 236 -19.11 9.02 11.59
N ARG A 237 -20.26 8.69 10.98
CA ARG A 237 -21.58 8.96 11.56
C ARG A 237 -21.77 8.23 12.88
N VAL A 238 -21.32 6.98 12.97
CA VAL A 238 -21.47 6.16 14.17
C VAL A 238 -20.57 6.65 15.29
N ILE A 239 -19.33 7.08 14.98
CA ILE A 239 -18.43 7.74 15.94
C ILE A 239 -19.07 9.03 16.47
N LYS A 240 -19.58 9.90 15.58
CA LYS A 240 -20.27 11.13 15.98
C LYS A 240 -21.46 10.85 16.89
N GLN A 241 -22.28 9.87 16.53
CA GLN A 241 -23.41 9.45 17.36
C GLN A 241 -22.99 8.93 18.73
N LYS A 242 -21.85 8.23 18.83
CA LYS A 242 -21.32 7.80 20.13
C LYS A 242 -20.87 8.97 20.98
N LEU A 243 -20.12 9.90 20.40
CA LEU A 243 -19.69 11.12 21.08
C LEU A 243 -20.88 11.95 21.59
N GLU A 244 -21.95 12.07 20.79
CA GLU A 244 -23.12 12.90 21.13
C GLU A 244 -24.08 12.24 22.15
N LYS A 245 -24.15 10.91 22.19
CA LYS A 245 -25.22 10.18 22.90
C LYS A 245 -24.73 9.26 24.01
N SER A 246 -23.43 9.18 24.25
CA SER A 246 -22.86 8.26 25.22
C SER A 246 -21.62 8.88 25.86
N ASP A 247 -21.33 8.48 27.08
CA ASP A 247 -20.13 8.90 27.81
C ASP A 247 -18.96 7.95 27.48
N VAL A 248 -18.56 7.93 26.20
CA VAL A 248 -17.48 7.06 25.68
C VAL A 248 -16.32 7.93 25.25
N ASP A 249 -15.13 7.70 25.83
CA ASP A 249 -13.92 8.43 25.45
C ASP A 249 -13.38 7.90 24.11
N ILE A 250 -13.39 8.74 23.08
CA ILE A 250 -12.88 8.37 21.76
C ILE A 250 -11.60 9.15 21.46
N THR A 251 -10.54 8.42 21.13
CA THR A 251 -9.26 8.97 20.69
C THR A 251 -8.90 8.44 19.30
N LEU A 252 -8.57 9.34 18.39
CA LEU A 252 -8.11 9.04 17.03
C LEU A 252 -6.66 9.52 16.85
N VAL A 253 -5.80 8.68 16.29
CA VAL A 253 -4.53 9.11 15.72
C VAL A 253 -4.51 8.78 14.23
N THR A 254 -4.17 9.77 13.41
CA THR A 254 -4.22 9.67 11.94
C THR A 254 -3.20 10.61 11.27
N ASN A 255 -3.08 10.57 9.95
CA ASN A 255 -2.17 11.44 9.20
C ASN A 255 -2.84 12.78 8.87
N ASN A 256 -2.10 13.90 8.97
CA ASN A 256 -2.43 15.15 8.28
C ASN A 256 -1.88 15.08 6.86
N ASP A 257 -2.66 14.52 5.95
CA ASP A 257 -2.31 14.38 4.55
C ASP A 257 -3.49 14.77 3.65
N LEU A 258 -3.28 14.71 2.33
CA LEU A 258 -4.35 14.99 1.39
C LEU A 258 -5.56 14.06 1.62
N ILE A 259 -5.39 12.79 1.96
CA ILE A 259 -6.52 11.86 2.09
C ILE A 259 -7.42 12.22 3.29
N ASN A 260 -6.83 12.59 4.43
CA ASN A 260 -7.58 12.92 5.65
C ASN A 260 -7.88 14.42 5.82
N ASN A 261 -7.17 15.32 5.13
CA ASN A 261 -7.30 16.79 5.28
C ASN A 261 -7.24 17.60 3.95
N GLY A 262 -7.39 16.96 2.79
CA GLY A 262 -7.25 17.63 1.47
C GLY A 262 -8.51 18.31 0.90
N GLY A 263 -9.52 18.65 1.71
CA GLY A 263 -10.71 19.41 1.27
C GLY A 263 -11.87 18.59 0.65
N TYR A 264 -11.70 17.28 0.46
CA TYR A 264 -12.74 16.31 0.07
C TYR A 264 -12.89 15.18 1.11
N CYS A 265 -12.13 15.26 2.20
CA CYS A 265 -12.12 14.32 3.31
C CYS A 265 -13.34 14.50 4.24
N LEU A 266 -13.42 13.64 5.25
CA LEU A 266 -14.40 13.81 6.33
C LEU A 266 -14.09 15.09 7.09
N ASN A 267 -15.13 15.85 7.45
CA ASN A 267 -14.96 17.02 8.30
C ASN A 267 -14.71 16.57 9.75
N LEU A 268 -13.46 16.26 10.07
CA LEU A 268 -13.04 15.80 11.39
C LEU A 268 -13.26 16.85 12.49
N ASN A 269 -13.27 18.15 12.15
CA ASN A 269 -13.63 19.21 13.11
C ASN A 269 -15.00 18.96 13.74
N LYS A 270 -15.99 18.44 12.98
CA LYS A 270 -17.30 18.07 13.55
C LYS A 270 -17.26 16.96 14.60
N LEU A 271 -16.21 16.12 14.60
CA LEU A 271 -16.00 15.13 15.65
C LEU A 271 -15.24 15.74 16.82
N ILE A 272 -14.27 16.62 16.57
CA ILE A 272 -13.55 17.38 17.61
C ILE A 272 -14.54 18.22 18.43
N ASP A 273 -15.43 18.94 17.75
CA ASP A 273 -16.52 19.72 18.36
C ASP A 273 -17.47 18.84 19.20
N ALA A 274 -17.57 17.56 18.88
CA ALA A 274 -18.36 16.58 19.62
C ALA A 274 -17.59 15.90 20.76
N GLY A 275 -16.31 16.23 20.96
CA GLY A 275 -15.46 15.70 22.05
C GLY A 275 -14.42 14.65 21.63
N LEU A 276 -14.19 14.44 20.32
CA LEU A 276 -13.12 13.55 19.85
C LEU A 276 -11.74 14.13 20.19
N LYS A 277 -10.89 13.33 20.86
CA LYS A 277 -9.45 13.64 20.96
C LYS A 277 -8.74 13.15 19.73
N ILE A 278 -7.99 14.01 19.05
CA ILE A 278 -7.28 13.66 17.83
C ILE A 278 -5.80 14.04 17.89
N TYR A 279 -4.95 13.14 17.40
CA TYR A 279 -3.50 13.32 17.28
C TYR A 279 -3.11 13.13 15.80
N LEU A 280 -2.16 13.94 15.33
CA LEU A 280 -1.76 13.92 13.92
C LEU A 280 -0.30 13.49 13.72
N TYR A 281 -0.08 12.77 12.63
CA TYR A 281 1.23 12.53 12.03
C TYR A 281 1.41 13.40 10.78
N GLU A 282 2.58 14.01 10.65
CA GLU A 282 2.93 14.91 9.55
C GLU A 282 4.24 14.47 8.90
N TYR A 283 4.38 14.76 7.60
CA TYR A 283 5.61 14.45 6.86
C TYR A 283 6.82 15.10 7.55
N PRO A 284 7.97 14.41 7.68
CA PRO A 284 8.33 13.14 7.02
C PRO A 284 7.79 11.87 7.69
N ASP A 285 7.20 11.97 8.88
CA ASP A 285 6.63 10.81 9.56
C ASP A 285 5.30 10.36 8.93
N MET A 286 4.99 9.08 9.05
CA MET A 286 3.73 8.52 8.55
C MET A 286 3.19 7.44 9.49
N LEU A 287 1.93 7.59 9.89
CA LEU A 287 1.17 6.54 10.56
C LEU A 287 0.60 5.60 9.50
N HIS A 288 1.01 4.33 9.51
CA HIS A 288 0.44 3.31 8.62
C HIS A 288 -0.35 2.21 9.36
N HIS A 289 -0.59 2.40 10.66
CA HIS A 289 -1.43 1.49 11.46
C HIS A 289 -2.90 1.52 11.03
N LYS A 290 -3.57 0.37 11.17
CA LYS A 290 -5.01 0.19 10.97
C LYS A 290 -5.58 -0.69 12.08
N PHE A 291 -5.67 -0.14 13.28
CA PHE A 291 -6.25 -0.86 14.41
C PHE A 291 -7.16 0.02 15.27
N CYS A 292 -8.05 -0.64 16.01
CA CYS A 292 -8.99 -0.01 16.93
C CYS A 292 -9.11 -0.88 18.19
N ILE A 293 -8.99 -0.27 19.36
CA ILE A 293 -9.13 -0.92 20.66
C ILE A 293 -10.42 -0.39 21.30
N ILE A 294 -11.30 -1.31 21.71
CA ILE A 294 -12.59 -0.97 22.32
C ILE A 294 -12.65 -1.53 23.73
N ASP A 295 -12.98 -0.66 24.68
CA ASP A 295 -13.23 -0.95 26.10
C ASP A 295 -12.10 -1.72 26.82
N GLU A 296 -10.89 -1.76 26.24
CA GLU A 296 -9.78 -2.60 26.71
C GLU A 296 -10.12 -4.09 26.80
N GLU A 297 -11.09 -4.53 25.98
CA GLU A 297 -11.60 -5.91 25.93
C GLU A 297 -11.52 -6.50 24.51
N LEU A 298 -11.41 -5.63 23.49
CA LEU A 298 -11.46 -5.99 22.08
C LEU A 298 -10.43 -5.20 21.26
N VAL A 299 -9.73 -5.88 20.36
CA VAL A 299 -8.87 -5.28 19.33
C VAL A 299 -9.37 -5.68 17.94
N MET A 300 -9.54 -4.70 17.06
CA MET A 300 -9.71 -4.90 15.61
C MET A 300 -8.43 -4.45 14.92
N THR A 301 -7.85 -5.27 14.05
CA THR A 301 -6.62 -4.93 13.31
C THR A 301 -6.56 -5.64 11.96
N GLY A 302 -5.92 -5.04 10.96
CA GLY A 302 -5.76 -5.67 9.64
C GLY A 302 -5.15 -4.76 8.59
N SER A 303 -5.43 -5.07 7.31
CA SER A 303 -5.02 -4.24 6.18
C SER A 303 -6.03 -3.12 5.86
N TYR A 304 -7.29 -3.29 6.32
CA TYR A 304 -8.42 -2.43 5.99
C TYR A 304 -8.28 -1.01 6.54
N ASN A 305 -8.06 -0.03 5.64
CA ASN A 305 -8.28 1.37 5.97
C ASN A 305 -9.78 1.68 6.05
N TRP A 306 -10.18 2.69 6.83
CA TRP A 306 -11.58 3.09 6.94
C TRP A 306 -12.01 3.99 5.78
N THR A 307 -11.90 3.48 4.55
CA THR A 307 -12.21 4.20 3.31
C THR A 307 -13.22 3.44 2.46
N PHE A 308 -13.84 4.11 1.49
CA PHE A 308 -14.75 3.46 0.55
C PHE A 308 -14.00 2.59 -0.46
N PHE A 309 -12.77 2.99 -0.79
CA PHE A 309 -11.88 2.27 -1.68
C PHE A 309 -11.47 0.93 -1.10
N SER A 310 -11.07 0.88 0.19
CA SER A 310 -10.80 -0.37 0.89
C SER A 310 -12.03 -1.27 0.96
N GLU A 311 -13.25 -0.71 1.01
CA GLU A 311 -14.49 -1.48 1.05
C GLU A 311 -14.97 -2.01 -0.31
N ALA A 312 -14.73 -1.27 -1.39
CA ALA A 312 -15.31 -1.55 -2.70
C ALA A 312 -14.34 -2.24 -3.68
N ILE A 313 -13.04 -1.93 -3.57
CA ILE A 313 -12.05 -2.25 -4.61
C ILE A 313 -10.97 -3.19 -4.06
N ASN A 314 -10.41 -2.87 -2.90
CA ASN A 314 -9.30 -3.66 -2.36
C ASN A 314 -9.76 -5.03 -1.85
N ARG A 315 -8.84 -5.99 -1.89
CA ARG A 315 -8.93 -7.23 -1.10
C ARG A 315 -8.32 -6.95 0.26
N GLU A 316 -9.15 -6.86 1.29
CA GLU A 316 -8.73 -6.47 2.63
C GLU A 316 -9.05 -7.58 3.64
N ASN A 317 -8.38 -7.54 4.79
CA ASN A 317 -8.71 -8.38 5.94
C ASN A 317 -8.83 -7.55 7.21
N MET A 318 -9.63 -8.06 8.15
CA MET A 318 -9.66 -7.58 9.54
C MET A 318 -9.82 -8.74 10.51
N ILE A 319 -9.04 -8.70 11.58
CA ILE A 319 -9.09 -9.67 12.67
C ILE A 319 -9.68 -8.96 13.89
N VAL A 320 -10.70 -9.56 14.49
CA VAL A 320 -11.31 -9.13 15.75
C VAL A 320 -10.90 -10.10 16.83
N ILE A 321 -10.20 -9.60 17.85
CA ILE A 321 -9.68 -10.38 18.97
C ILE A 321 -10.34 -9.88 20.26
N LYS A 322 -11.04 -10.76 20.97
CA LYS A 322 -11.78 -10.44 22.21
C LYS A 322 -11.21 -11.24 23.38
N ASN A 323 -11.22 -10.65 24.58
CA ASN A 323 -10.85 -11.31 25.84
C ASN A 323 -9.45 -11.96 25.79
N ASN A 324 -8.46 -11.24 25.25
CA ASN A 324 -7.06 -11.64 25.27
C ASN A 324 -6.21 -10.51 25.83
N GLU A 325 -5.99 -10.53 27.14
CA GLU A 325 -5.28 -9.48 27.89
C GLU A 325 -3.90 -9.18 27.29
N LYS A 326 -3.12 -10.22 26.93
CA LYS A 326 -1.77 -10.04 26.37
C LYS A 326 -1.77 -9.27 25.06
N VAL A 327 -2.72 -9.58 24.16
CA VAL A 327 -2.84 -8.88 22.88
C VAL A 327 -3.31 -7.44 23.11
N ILE A 328 -4.36 -7.25 23.92
CA ILE A 328 -4.92 -5.93 24.22
C ILE A 328 -3.86 -5.03 24.84
N GLU A 329 -3.13 -5.51 25.86
CA GLU A 329 -2.03 -4.75 26.48
C GLU A 329 -0.94 -4.37 25.49
N SER A 330 -0.63 -5.25 24.54
CA SER A 330 0.40 -4.96 23.53
C SER A 330 -0.02 -3.84 22.58
N PHE A 331 -1.27 -3.86 22.11
CA PHE A 331 -1.81 -2.78 21.28
C PHE A 331 -2.02 -1.48 22.06
N LEU A 332 -2.40 -1.55 23.33
CA LEU A 332 -2.49 -0.37 24.21
C LEU A 332 -1.12 0.29 24.41
N LYS A 333 -0.07 -0.51 24.65
CA LYS A 333 1.30 0.00 24.75
C LYS A 333 1.73 0.73 23.48
N GLU A 334 1.48 0.12 22.33
CA GLU A 334 1.78 0.75 21.04
C GLU A 334 0.95 2.02 20.80
N PHE A 335 -0.35 2.00 21.09
CA PHE A 335 -1.20 3.19 20.97
C PHE A 335 -0.68 4.35 21.84
N ASN A 336 -0.33 4.06 23.09
CA ASN A 336 0.25 5.04 24.01
C ASN A 336 1.61 5.56 23.52
N TYR A 337 2.43 4.72 22.90
CA TYR A 337 3.69 5.12 22.30
C TYR A 337 3.49 6.05 21.10
N ILE A 338 2.56 5.73 20.20
CA ILE A 338 2.25 6.54 19.01
C ILE A 338 1.79 7.96 19.38
N ILE A 339 0.98 8.11 20.43
CA ILE A 339 0.53 9.43 20.90
C ILE A 339 1.54 10.11 21.83
N SER A 340 2.55 9.38 22.33
CA SER A 340 3.53 9.95 23.25
C SER A 340 4.32 11.10 22.60
N GLY A 341 4.50 12.18 23.35
CA GLY A 341 5.16 13.39 22.84
C GLY A 341 4.34 14.22 21.86
N ARG A 342 3.08 13.84 21.57
CA ARG A 342 2.16 14.61 20.72
C ARG A 342 1.06 15.25 21.57
N LEU A 343 0.58 16.41 21.11
CA LEU A 343 -0.56 17.09 21.72
C LEU A 343 -1.82 16.78 20.91
N ALA A 344 -2.94 16.61 21.62
CA ALA A 344 -4.23 16.57 20.97
C ALA A 344 -4.52 17.94 20.33
N ILE A 345 -5.10 17.94 19.14
CA ILE A 345 -5.49 19.18 18.46
C ILE A 345 -6.95 19.53 18.74
N ASP A 346 -7.22 20.83 18.86
CA ASP A 346 -8.58 21.36 19.03
C ASP A 346 -9.25 21.73 17.70
N LYS A 347 -8.47 21.73 16.60
CA LYS A 347 -8.94 21.98 15.24
C LYS A 347 -7.96 21.39 14.23
N MET A 348 -8.48 20.84 13.13
CA MET A 348 -7.66 20.39 11.99
C MET A 348 -6.85 21.56 11.41
N PRO A 349 -5.56 21.33 11.07
CA PRO A 349 -4.73 22.32 10.40
C PRO A 349 -5.34 22.80 9.07
N GLU A 350 -5.13 24.07 8.72
CA GLU A 350 -5.67 24.66 7.48
C GLU A 350 -4.94 24.17 6.22
N ALA A 351 -3.71 23.69 6.38
CA ALA A 351 -2.88 23.17 5.29
C ALA A 351 -2.34 21.77 5.61
N VAL A 352 -2.03 21.03 4.56
CA VAL A 352 -1.33 19.75 4.62
C VAL A 352 0.16 19.97 4.33
N PRO A 353 1.08 19.26 4.99
CA PRO A 353 2.51 19.33 4.69
C PRO A 353 2.82 18.97 3.24
N GLU A 354 3.78 19.67 2.65
CA GLU A 354 4.29 19.37 1.31
C GLU A 354 5.01 18.01 1.27
N ARG A 355 4.70 17.21 0.25
CA ARG A 355 5.30 15.89 -0.03
C ARG A 355 5.96 15.84 -1.41
N PRO A 356 6.83 14.85 -1.69
CA PRO A 356 7.36 14.61 -3.04
C PRO A 356 6.26 14.46 -4.11
N GLU A 357 6.58 14.80 -5.35
CA GLU A 357 5.60 14.83 -6.44
C GLU A 357 4.96 13.46 -6.74
N TYR A 358 5.74 12.37 -6.66
CA TYR A 358 5.23 11.01 -6.86
C TYR A 358 4.16 10.62 -5.82
N ASP A 359 4.33 11.03 -4.56
CA ASP A 359 3.34 10.83 -3.49
C ASP A 359 2.09 11.67 -3.74
N ARG A 360 2.25 12.91 -4.23
CA ARG A 360 1.10 13.75 -4.58
C ARG A 360 0.29 13.12 -5.72
N SER A 361 0.95 12.56 -6.73
CA SER A 361 0.29 11.93 -7.88
C SER A 361 -0.47 10.66 -7.48
N SER A 362 0.14 9.79 -6.67
CA SER A 362 -0.54 8.58 -6.18
C SER A 362 -1.74 8.91 -5.29
N PHE A 363 -1.62 9.94 -4.43
CA PHE A 363 -2.73 10.39 -3.60
C PHE A 363 -3.85 10.96 -4.47
N LYS A 364 -3.54 11.84 -5.43
CA LYS A 364 -4.53 12.40 -6.38
C LYS A 364 -5.33 11.30 -7.08
N GLN A 365 -4.67 10.24 -7.53
CA GLN A 365 -5.35 9.10 -8.16
C GLN A 365 -6.29 8.40 -7.17
N TYR A 366 -5.80 8.07 -5.96
CA TYR A 366 -6.60 7.43 -4.91
C TYR A 366 -7.86 8.25 -4.56
N ILE A 367 -7.70 9.56 -4.43
CA ILE A 367 -8.80 10.48 -4.13
C ILE A 367 -9.81 10.52 -5.27
N SER A 368 -9.33 10.57 -6.52
CA SER A 368 -10.19 10.54 -7.69
C SER A 368 -11.05 9.27 -7.72
N GLU A 369 -10.49 8.11 -7.41
CA GLU A 369 -11.23 6.85 -7.28
C GLU A 369 -12.27 6.88 -6.15
N GLU A 370 -11.88 7.37 -4.97
CA GLU A 370 -12.79 7.58 -3.85
C GLU A 370 -14.01 8.45 -4.24
N LEU A 371 -13.78 9.54 -4.97
CA LEU A 371 -14.84 10.44 -5.44
C LEU A 371 -15.75 9.76 -6.46
N ILE A 372 -15.20 8.95 -7.37
CA ILE A 372 -16.01 8.15 -8.29
C ILE A 372 -16.85 7.11 -7.53
N LEU A 373 -16.27 6.41 -6.55
CA LEU A 373 -17.01 5.44 -5.73
C LEU A 373 -18.14 6.10 -4.94
N ARG A 374 -17.91 7.28 -4.37
CA ARG A 374 -18.95 8.06 -3.70
C ARG A 374 -20.09 8.40 -4.67
N THR A 375 -19.75 8.75 -5.89
CA THR A 375 -20.73 9.04 -6.94
C THR A 375 -21.60 7.81 -7.25
N ILE A 376 -20.97 6.65 -7.47
CA ILE A 376 -21.67 5.38 -7.72
C ILE A 376 -22.58 5.00 -6.54
N ARG A 377 -22.09 5.21 -5.31
CA ARG A 377 -22.84 4.93 -4.07
C ARG A 377 -23.84 6.04 -3.68
N ARG A 378 -24.02 7.07 -4.51
CA ARG A 378 -24.91 8.22 -4.26
C ARG A 378 -24.61 8.96 -2.95
N ILE A 379 -23.33 9.09 -2.63
CA ILE A 379 -22.82 9.78 -1.45
C ILE A 379 -22.34 11.19 -1.84
N GLY A 380 -23.01 12.21 -1.31
CA GLY A 380 -22.72 13.61 -1.66
C GLY A 380 -23.27 14.00 -3.05
N ASN A 381 -22.84 15.16 -3.55
CA ASN A 381 -23.26 15.64 -4.87
C ASN A 381 -22.44 14.96 -5.96
N ALA A 382 -23.09 14.17 -6.81
CA ALA A 382 -22.47 13.43 -7.89
C ALA A 382 -21.68 14.32 -8.87
N ARG A 383 -22.24 15.48 -9.25
CA ARG A 383 -21.60 16.44 -10.17
C ARG A 383 -20.33 17.02 -9.57
N GLU A 384 -20.41 17.41 -8.30
CA GLU A 384 -19.29 17.97 -7.55
C GLU A 384 -18.17 16.94 -7.34
N ASN A 385 -18.51 15.70 -6.97
CA ASN A 385 -17.55 14.63 -6.79
C ASN A 385 -16.79 14.35 -8.10
N ILE A 386 -17.50 14.25 -9.22
CA ILE A 386 -16.90 14.04 -10.54
C ILE A 386 -16.05 15.23 -10.99
N SER A 387 -16.56 16.46 -10.83
CA SER A 387 -15.82 17.68 -11.19
C SER A 387 -14.49 17.76 -10.42
N ARG A 388 -14.54 17.46 -9.11
CA ARG A 388 -13.35 17.40 -8.26
C ARG A 388 -12.41 16.26 -8.67
N ALA A 389 -12.93 15.08 -9.01
CA ALA A 389 -12.13 13.95 -9.48
C ALA A 389 -11.40 14.30 -10.80
N LYS A 390 -12.11 14.93 -11.76
CA LYS A 390 -11.52 15.42 -13.02
C LYS A 390 -10.44 16.47 -12.75
N LYS A 391 -10.66 17.40 -11.81
CA LYS A 391 -9.65 18.40 -11.45
C LYS A 391 -8.38 17.77 -10.84
N LEU A 392 -8.52 16.70 -10.06
CA LEU A 392 -7.39 16.02 -9.42
C LEU A 392 -6.64 15.09 -10.37
N SER A 393 -7.35 14.40 -11.26
CA SER A 393 -6.76 13.45 -12.21
C SER A 393 -7.51 13.51 -13.56
N PRO A 394 -7.22 14.52 -14.41
CA PRO A 394 -7.98 14.80 -15.63
C PRO A 394 -7.98 13.65 -16.65
N SER A 395 -6.88 12.91 -16.72
CA SER A 395 -6.65 11.82 -17.67
C SER A 395 -6.94 10.43 -17.11
N TYR A 396 -7.50 10.32 -15.89
CA TYR A 396 -7.68 9.02 -15.26
C TYR A 396 -8.90 8.28 -15.83
N ALA A 397 -8.67 7.12 -16.46
CA ALA A 397 -9.68 6.40 -17.25
C ALA A 397 -10.99 6.10 -16.49
N SER A 398 -10.91 5.79 -15.18
CA SER A 398 -12.09 5.52 -14.35
C SER A 398 -12.94 6.78 -14.12
N VAL A 399 -12.34 7.97 -14.09
CA VAL A 399 -13.06 9.26 -14.03
C VAL A 399 -13.76 9.52 -15.35
N THR A 400 -13.05 9.35 -16.47
CA THR A 400 -13.63 9.52 -17.82
C THR A 400 -14.80 8.59 -18.05
N ARG A 401 -14.69 7.32 -17.65
CA ARG A 401 -15.78 6.33 -17.74
C ARG A 401 -16.96 6.69 -16.86
N ALA A 402 -16.74 7.11 -15.61
CA ALA A 402 -17.82 7.49 -14.71
C ALA A 402 -18.60 8.74 -15.19
N ILE A 403 -17.93 9.68 -15.87
CA ILE A 403 -18.58 10.82 -16.54
C ILE A 403 -19.53 10.32 -17.64
N GLN A 404 -19.06 9.38 -18.47
CA GLN A 404 -19.82 8.77 -19.55
C GLN A 404 -21.02 7.96 -19.03
N ASP A 405 -20.80 7.09 -18.03
CA ASP A 405 -21.82 6.16 -17.51
C ASP A 405 -22.97 6.87 -16.79
N LEU A 406 -22.75 8.07 -16.24
CA LEU A 406 -23.74 8.78 -15.44
C LEU A 406 -24.53 9.85 -16.20
N ASN A 407 -24.23 10.08 -17.49
CA ASN A 407 -24.86 11.14 -18.30
C ASN A 407 -24.91 12.49 -17.56
N ILE A 408 -23.92 12.79 -16.72
CA ILE A 408 -23.88 14.04 -15.97
C ILE A 408 -23.35 15.10 -16.92
N THR A 409 -24.26 15.85 -17.52
CA THR A 409 -23.88 17.05 -18.22
C THR A 409 -23.63 18.18 -17.21
N PRO A 410 -22.46 18.84 -17.22
CA PRO A 410 -22.21 20.02 -16.41
C PRO A 410 -23.28 21.07 -16.70
N ASP A 411 -23.93 21.62 -15.66
CA ASP A 411 -24.91 22.69 -15.81
C ASP A 411 -24.21 24.03 -15.59
N ASN A 412 -24.04 24.76 -16.68
CA ASN A 412 -23.25 25.98 -16.75
C ASN A 412 -24.10 27.23 -16.47
N ASN A 413 -25.44 27.13 -16.37
CA ASN A 413 -26.34 28.28 -16.26
C ASN A 413 -26.02 29.24 -15.10
N SER A 414 -25.46 28.72 -13.99
CA SER A 414 -25.10 29.52 -12.81
C SER A 414 -23.63 29.96 -12.76
N VAL A 415 -22.80 29.51 -13.70
CA VAL A 415 -21.36 29.80 -13.74
C VAL A 415 -21.11 31.01 -14.64
N SER A 416 -20.25 31.96 -14.25
CA SER A 416 -19.93 33.12 -15.09
C SER A 416 -19.15 32.72 -16.35
N THR A 417 -19.32 33.48 -17.44
CA THR A 417 -18.61 33.26 -18.71
C THR A 417 -17.09 33.26 -18.51
N GLN A 418 -16.58 34.20 -17.71
CA GLN A 418 -15.15 34.29 -17.38
C GLN A 418 -14.64 33.04 -16.64
N ALA A 419 -15.43 32.45 -15.73
CA ALA A 419 -15.03 31.24 -15.03
C ALA A 419 -15.04 30.01 -15.95
N LEU A 420 -16.03 29.90 -16.84
CA LEU A 420 -16.09 28.83 -17.85
C LEU A 420 -14.94 28.92 -18.85
N GLU A 421 -14.66 30.12 -19.33
CA GLU A 421 -13.55 30.38 -20.24
C GLU A 421 -12.20 30.07 -19.57
N SER A 422 -11.98 30.55 -18.35
CA SER A 422 -10.75 30.27 -17.61
C SER A 422 -10.54 28.76 -17.40
N ALA A 423 -11.61 28.01 -17.10
CA ALA A 423 -11.56 26.56 -16.97
C ALA A 423 -11.27 25.87 -18.32
N ALA A 424 -11.90 26.30 -19.41
CA ALA A 424 -11.70 25.76 -20.75
C ALA A 424 -10.28 26.05 -21.26
N ALA A 425 -9.78 27.27 -21.07
CA ALA A 425 -8.42 27.68 -21.42
C ALA A 425 -7.36 26.90 -20.62
N THR A 426 -7.57 26.74 -19.31
CA THR A 426 -6.69 25.92 -18.46
C THR A 426 -6.65 24.47 -18.95
N THR A 427 -7.82 23.90 -19.24
CA THR A 427 -7.92 22.51 -19.74
C THR A 427 -7.19 22.36 -21.07
N ALA A 428 -7.41 23.27 -22.02
CA ALA A 428 -6.73 23.24 -23.31
C ALA A 428 -5.20 23.37 -23.16
N ILE A 429 -4.71 24.26 -22.29
CA ILE A 429 -3.28 24.43 -22.02
C ILE A 429 -2.67 23.15 -21.42
N GLU A 430 -3.33 22.54 -20.43
CA GLU A 430 -2.82 21.33 -19.80
C GLU A 430 -2.80 20.13 -20.77
N GLU A 431 -3.80 20.00 -21.65
CA GLU A 431 -3.76 19.00 -22.73
C GLU A 431 -2.51 19.14 -23.62
N ARG A 432 -2.16 20.38 -24.02
CA ARG A 432 -0.95 20.64 -24.82
C ARG A 432 0.33 20.41 -24.03
N ARG A 433 0.36 20.74 -22.74
CA ARG A 433 1.52 20.46 -21.88
C ARG A 433 1.79 18.96 -21.74
N VAL A 434 0.74 18.16 -21.59
CA VAL A 434 0.84 16.70 -21.57
C VAL A 434 1.36 16.18 -22.92
N GLN A 435 0.83 16.70 -24.04
CA GLN A 435 1.31 16.34 -25.38
C GLN A 435 2.80 16.68 -25.55
N ILE A 436 3.20 17.90 -25.20
CA ILE A 436 4.61 18.34 -25.27
C ILE A 436 5.50 17.44 -24.42
N ALA A 437 5.11 17.10 -23.19
CA ALA A 437 5.90 16.22 -22.32
C ALA A 437 6.07 14.83 -22.92
N SER A 438 5.01 14.27 -23.51
CA SER A 438 5.05 12.98 -24.23
C SER A 438 5.99 13.04 -25.43
N ASP A 439 5.87 14.07 -26.28
CA ASP A 439 6.70 14.21 -27.47
C ASP A 439 8.18 14.48 -27.13
N GLN A 440 8.44 15.23 -26.05
CA GLN A 440 9.80 15.45 -25.53
C GLN A 440 10.43 14.16 -25.02
N GLN A 441 9.66 13.28 -24.37
CA GLN A 441 10.15 11.97 -23.97
C GLN A 441 10.52 11.13 -25.19
N GLN A 442 9.65 11.09 -26.22
CA GLN A 442 9.95 10.37 -27.46
C GLN A 442 11.19 10.92 -28.17
N LEU A 443 11.37 12.25 -28.19
CA LEU A 443 12.58 12.87 -28.72
C LEU A 443 13.85 12.44 -27.97
N GLN A 444 13.78 12.26 -26.65
CA GLN A 444 14.91 11.76 -25.86
C GLN A 444 15.25 10.30 -26.20
N GLU A 445 14.24 9.47 -26.38
CA GLU A 445 14.39 8.07 -26.79
C GLU A 445 14.99 7.95 -28.20
N LEU A 446 14.49 8.75 -29.15
CA LEU A 446 15.03 8.84 -30.51
C LEU A 446 16.47 9.38 -30.54
N GLY A 447 16.80 10.34 -29.68
CA GLY A 447 18.18 10.83 -29.51
C GLY A 447 19.12 9.70 -29.08
N THR A 448 18.70 8.88 -28.11
CA THR A 448 19.46 7.70 -27.67
C THR A 448 19.61 6.65 -28.78
N GLN A 449 18.55 6.44 -29.58
CA GLN A 449 18.59 5.54 -30.74
C GLN A 449 19.55 6.05 -31.82
N ARG A 450 19.52 7.34 -32.11
CA ARG A 450 20.44 8.00 -33.05
C ARG A 450 21.89 7.83 -32.63
N ASP A 451 22.21 8.03 -31.35
CA ASP A 451 23.57 7.87 -30.83
C ASP A 451 24.08 6.42 -30.97
N LYS A 452 23.21 5.43 -30.76
CA LYS A 452 23.52 4.01 -30.98
C LYS A 452 23.82 3.72 -32.44
N ILE A 453 22.98 4.23 -33.35
CA ILE A 453 23.14 4.09 -34.80
C ILE A 453 24.47 4.72 -35.24
N GLN A 454 24.78 5.94 -34.78
CA GLN A 454 26.05 6.60 -35.09
C GLN A 454 27.26 5.85 -34.55
N THR A 455 27.14 5.22 -33.38
CA THR A 455 28.19 4.37 -32.82
C THR A 455 28.42 3.12 -33.67
N GLN A 456 27.34 2.46 -34.12
CA GLN A 456 27.43 1.32 -35.03
C GLN A 456 28.06 1.72 -36.37
N GLN A 457 27.74 2.91 -36.89
CA GLN A 457 28.32 3.40 -38.14
C GLN A 457 29.84 3.58 -38.01
N ARG A 458 30.33 4.10 -36.87
CA ARG A 458 31.78 4.19 -36.61
C ARG A 458 32.45 2.81 -36.59
N VAL A 459 31.79 1.80 -36.01
CA VAL A 459 32.30 0.42 -35.98
C VAL A 459 32.35 -0.19 -37.38
N ILE A 460 31.32 0.02 -38.19
CA ILE A 460 31.28 -0.45 -39.59
C ILE A 460 32.39 0.23 -40.40
N ASN A 461 32.55 1.55 -40.28
CA ASN A 461 33.61 2.29 -40.98
C ASN A 461 35.02 1.79 -40.60
N GLN A 462 35.24 1.44 -39.33
CA GLN A 462 36.50 0.84 -38.88
C GLN A 462 36.70 -0.56 -39.49
N ARG A 463 35.67 -1.42 -39.49
CA ARG A 463 35.73 -2.75 -40.11
C ARG A 463 36.00 -2.67 -41.61
N GLN A 464 35.43 -1.69 -42.31
CA GLN A 464 35.72 -1.44 -43.73
C GLN A 464 37.20 -1.10 -43.96
N GLN A 465 37.81 -0.26 -43.11
CA GLN A 465 39.24 0.06 -43.20
C GLN A 465 40.13 -1.16 -42.94
N GLU A 466 39.76 -2.01 -41.97
CA GLU A 466 40.47 -3.25 -41.67
C GLU A 466 40.42 -4.24 -42.84
N VAL A 467 39.24 -4.42 -43.45
CA VAL A 467 39.07 -5.29 -44.63
C VAL A 467 39.84 -4.76 -45.84
N GLN A 468 39.86 -3.44 -46.07
CA GLN A 468 40.68 -2.82 -47.14
C GLN A 468 42.19 -3.01 -46.91
N ALA A 469 42.65 -2.85 -45.67
CA ALA A 469 44.05 -3.08 -45.32
C ALA A 469 44.43 -4.57 -45.51
N GLN A 470 43.54 -5.50 -45.16
CA GLN A 470 43.72 -6.93 -45.40
C GLN A 470 43.80 -7.22 -46.91
N ALA A 471 42.95 -6.61 -47.73
CA ALA A 471 42.98 -6.74 -49.19
C ALA A 471 44.34 -6.31 -49.78
N GLN A 472 44.89 -5.19 -49.32
CA GLN A 472 46.21 -4.68 -49.74
C GLN A 472 47.34 -5.62 -49.32
N GLN A 473 47.34 -6.11 -48.08
CA GLN A 473 48.34 -7.07 -47.60
C GLN A 473 48.33 -8.38 -48.39
N ILE A 474 47.15 -8.89 -48.77
CA ILE A 474 47.03 -10.09 -49.61
C ILE A 474 47.57 -9.80 -51.02
N ALA A 475 47.33 -8.60 -51.57
CA ALA A 475 47.79 -8.23 -52.90
C ALA A 475 49.32 -8.10 -53.00
N GLU A 476 49.97 -7.56 -51.96
CA GLU A 476 51.41 -7.29 -51.89
C GLU A 476 52.25 -8.50 -51.42
N ASN A 477 51.62 -9.57 -50.92
CA ASN A 477 52.33 -10.75 -50.42
C ASN A 477 52.81 -11.65 -51.57
N GLU A 478 54.13 -11.69 -51.79
CA GLU A 478 54.81 -12.48 -52.84
C GLU A 478 55.12 -13.94 -52.41
N GLU A 479 54.89 -14.31 -51.14
CA GLU A 479 55.25 -15.64 -50.59
C GLU A 479 54.13 -16.69 -50.68
N ILE A 480 52.91 -16.31 -51.07
CA ILE A 480 51.71 -17.18 -51.16
C ILE A 480 51.38 -17.60 -52.60
N SER A 481 50.78 -18.77 -52.79
CA SER A 481 50.43 -19.27 -54.12
C SER A 481 49.27 -18.50 -54.76
N GLU A 482 49.23 -18.42 -56.10
CA GLU A 482 48.16 -17.71 -56.84
C GLU A 482 46.75 -18.28 -56.56
N GLU A 483 46.64 -19.58 -56.27
CA GLU A 483 45.35 -20.21 -55.94
C GLU A 483 44.86 -19.78 -54.54
N GLU A 484 45.74 -19.80 -53.53
CA GLU A 484 45.42 -19.32 -52.18
C GLU A 484 45.12 -17.81 -52.14
N LYS A 485 45.80 -17.03 -53.00
CA LYS A 485 45.55 -15.59 -53.15
C LYS A 485 44.15 -15.29 -53.68
N ASN A 486 43.67 -16.06 -54.66
CA ASN A 486 42.32 -15.91 -55.21
C ASN A 486 41.24 -16.25 -54.17
N ASP A 487 41.41 -17.32 -53.39
CA ASP A 487 40.46 -17.71 -52.34
C ASP A 487 40.36 -16.66 -51.23
N LEU A 488 41.50 -16.08 -50.81
CA LEU A 488 41.53 -15.02 -49.81
C LEU A 488 40.90 -13.71 -50.33
N GLN A 489 41.11 -13.36 -51.60
CA GLN A 489 40.48 -12.20 -52.23
C GLN A 489 38.96 -12.36 -52.35
N GLU A 490 38.47 -13.56 -52.67
CA GLU A 490 37.03 -13.83 -52.72
C GLU A 490 36.38 -13.70 -51.34
N ASN A 491 37.04 -14.16 -50.28
CA ASN A 491 36.56 -13.98 -48.91
C ASN A 491 36.48 -12.51 -48.49
N VAL A 492 37.50 -11.71 -48.84
CA VAL A 492 37.50 -10.26 -48.63
C VAL A 492 36.32 -9.60 -49.37
N ARG A 493 36.10 -9.97 -50.64
CA ARG A 493 34.97 -9.45 -51.44
C ARG A 493 33.62 -9.72 -50.80
N LEU A 494 33.41 -10.94 -50.27
CA LEU A 494 32.19 -11.29 -49.55
C LEU A 494 32.01 -10.48 -48.26
N GLN A 495 33.10 -10.21 -47.53
CA GLN A 495 33.07 -9.36 -46.34
C GLN A 495 32.75 -7.90 -46.67
N GLU A 496 33.30 -7.35 -47.76
CA GLU A 496 32.99 -6.00 -48.25
C GLU A 496 31.51 -5.88 -48.63
N GLU A 497 30.95 -6.87 -49.36
CA GLU A 497 29.53 -6.86 -49.73
C GLU A 497 28.62 -6.93 -48.50
N GLN A 498 28.99 -7.73 -47.49
CA GLN A 498 28.23 -7.80 -46.24
C GLN A 498 28.27 -6.48 -45.47
N LEU A 499 29.44 -5.86 -45.33
CA LEU A 499 29.60 -4.56 -44.66
C LEU A 499 28.83 -3.45 -45.37
N HIS A 500 28.79 -3.45 -46.70
CA HIS A 500 28.01 -2.49 -47.48
C HIS A 500 26.51 -2.64 -47.23
N LYS A 501 25.99 -3.88 -47.13
CA LYS A 501 24.57 -4.12 -46.79
C LYS A 501 24.24 -3.66 -45.36
N GLU A 502 25.14 -3.92 -44.41
CA GLU A 502 24.98 -3.45 -43.01
C GLU A 502 24.95 -1.92 -42.94
N GLU A 503 25.85 -1.23 -43.67
CA GLU A 503 25.88 0.24 -43.78
C GLU A 503 24.61 0.82 -44.42
N GLU A 504 24.14 0.24 -45.52
CA GLU A 504 22.93 0.69 -46.22
C GLU A 504 21.69 0.60 -45.31
N GLN A 505 21.54 -0.51 -44.57
CA GLN A 505 20.46 -0.68 -43.60
C GLN A 505 20.52 0.36 -42.48
N LEU A 506 21.73 0.66 -41.99
CA LEU A 506 21.93 1.60 -40.91
C LEU A 506 21.62 3.04 -41.35
N ASN A 507 22.03 3.42 -42.56
CA ASN A 507 21.70 4.71 -43.17
C ASN A 507 20.19 4.89 -43.40
N ASN A 508 19.49 3.85 -43.86
CA ASN A 508 18.04 3.88 -44.00
C ASN A 508 17.34 4.10 -42.65
N THR A 509 17.79 3.37 -41.61
CA THR A 509 17.26 3.52 -40.25
C THR A 509 17.53 4.93 -39.69
N LEU A 510 18.71 5.50 -39.95
CA LEU A 510 19.04 6.86 -39.51
C LEU A 510 18.13 7.90 -40.17
N ASN A 511 17.87 7.76 -41.47
CA ASN A 511 16.97 8.64 -42.20
C ASN A 511 15.53 8.60 -41.64
N GLU A 512 15.03 7.41 -41.28
CA GLU A 512 13.72 7.27 -40.63
C GLU A 512 13.69 7.97 -39.27
N VAL A 513 14.70 7.76 -38.42
CA VAL A 513 14.83 8.41 -37.11
C VAL A 513 14.87 9.93 -37.25
N ASP A 514 15.62 10.46 -38.22
CA ASP A 514 15.72 11.90 -38.47
C ASP A 514 14.39 12.48 -38.95
N GLN A 515 13.66 11.77 -39.83
CA GLN A 515 12.33 12.21 -40.26
C GLN A 515 11.32 12.24 -39.11
N VAL A 516 11.29 11.23 -38.25
CA VAL A 516 10.38 11.19 -37.09
C VAL A 516 10.74 12.30 -36.10
N THR A 517 12.05 12.49 -35.86
CA THR A 517 12.55 13.57 -34.98
C THR A 517 12.09 14.94 -35.46
N MET A 518 12.22 15.24 -36.76
CA MET A 518 11.75 16.51 -37.32
C MET A 518 10.24 16.73 -37.13
N ARG A 519 9.42 15.70 -37.37
CA ARG A 519 7.97 15.79 -37.19
C ARG A 519 7.58 16.06 -35.73
N LEU A 520 8.22 15.37 -34.78
CA LEU A 520 7.97 15.58 -33.35
C LEU A 520 8.44 16.95 -32.88
N GLN A 521 9.58 17.44 -33.35
CA GLN A 521 10.04 18.81 -33.06
C GLN A 521 9.04 19.85 -33.55
N GLN A 522 8.51 19.68 -34.77
CA GLN A 522 7.47 20.54 -35.31
C GLN A 522 6.19 20.48 -34.46
N ALA A 523 5.73 19.30 -34.07
CA ALA A 523 4.54 19.13 -33.21
C ALA A 523 4.69 19.83 -31.85
N VAL A 524 5.88 19.72 -31.21
CA VAL A 524 6.18 20.41 -29.96
C VAL A 524 6.12 21.93 -30.14
N GLN A 525 6.72 22.45 -31.21
CA GLN A 525 6.68 23.88 -31.51
C GLN A 525 5.25 24.36 -31.75
N GLU A 526 4.47 23.63 -32.54
CA GLU A 526 3.06 23.95 -32.83
C GLU A 526 2.23 23.98 -31.53
N ALA A 527 2.37 22.99 -30.65
CA ALA A 527 1.68 22.96 -29.37
C ALA A 527 2.07 24.12 -28.43
N GLN A 528 3.34 24.55 -28.45
CA GLN A 528 3.80 25.73 -27.69
C GLN A 528 3.20 27.03 -28.23
N GLU A 529 3.10 27.18 -29.54
CA GLU A 529 2.45 28.32 -30.18
C GLU A 529 0.94 28.35 -29.90
N GLU A 530 0.27 27.20 -29.84
CA GLU A 530 -1.13 27.10 -29.41
C GLU A 530 -1.32 27.58 -27.97
N ILE A 531 -0.46 27.16 -27.03
CA ILE A 531 -0.50 27.63 -25.64
C ILE A 531 -0.36 29.17 -25.58
N SER A 532 0.60 29.73 -26.31
CA SER A 532 0.81 31.18 -26.38
C SER A 532 -0.43 31.91 -26.92
N THR A 533 -1.08 31.35 -27.93
CA THR A 533 -2.31 31.90 -28.51
C THR A 533 -3.46 31.90 -27.49
N ILE A 534 -3.67 30.78 -26.77
CA ILE A 534 -4.71 30.69 -25.73
C ILE A 534 -4.45 31.72 -24.63
N GLN A 535 -3.20 31.83 -24.16
CA GLN A 535 -2.83 32.79 -23.11
C GLN A 535 -3.05 34.24 -23.55
N GLY A 536 -2.72 34.57 -24.81
CA GLY A 536 -2.91 35.91 -25.35
C GLY A 536 -4.38 36.29 -25.51
N THR A 537 -5.20 35.40 -26.08
CA THR A 537 -6.63 35.64 -26.30
C THR A 537 -7.45 35.62 -25.01
N SER A 538 -7.01 34.86 -24.00
CA SER A 538 -7.65 34.84 -22.66
C SER A 538 -7.54 36.18 -21.91
N GLN A 539 -6.66 37.10 -22.35
CA GLN A 539 -6.58 38.45 -21.79
C GLN A 539 -7.70 39.37 -22.30
N ILE A 540 -8.34 39.01 -23.42
CA ILE A 540 -9.48 39.73 -23.97
C ILE A 540 -10.71 39.30 -23.18
N GLU A 541 -11.45 40.24 -22.59
CA GLU A 541 -12.70 39.90 -21.89
C GLU A 541 -13.76 39.39 -22.87
N THR A 542 -14.38 38.24 -22.59
CA THR A 542 -15.51 37.74 -23.39
C THR A 542 -16.75 38.61 -23.17
N GLN A 543 -17.25 39.20 -24.26
CA GLN A 543 -18.42 40.07 -24.28
C GLN A 543 -19.55 39.44 -25.13
N GLY A 544 -20.71 40.11 -25.15
CA GLY A 544 -21.87 39.71 -25.95
C GLY A 544 -22.79 38.75 -25.22
N GLY A 545 -23.96 38.54 -25.81
CA GLY A 545 -25.01 37.66 -25.34
C GLY A 545 -24.50 36.25 -25.09
N ARG A 546 -25.18 35.59 -24.14
CA ARG A 546 -24.81 34.26 -23.68
C ARG A 546 -25.83 33.21 -24.08
N GLY A 547 -27.09 33.43 -23.70
CA GLY A 547 -28.12 32.45 -24.01
C GLY A 547 -27.87 31.06 -23.41
N THR A 548 -28.50 30.04 -24.00
CA THR A 548 -28.19 28.64 -23.68
C THR A 548 -27.03 28.07 -24.49
N LEU A 549 -26.61 28.74 -25.56
CA LEU A 549 -25.44 28.39 -26.35
C LEU A 549 -24.80 29.69 -26.85
N LYS A 550 -23.50 29.83 -26.60
CA LYS A 550 -22.67 30.93 -27.07
C LYS A 550 -21.43 30.39 -27.76
N ILE A 551 -21.05 30.98 -28.88
CA ILE A 551 -19.83 30.68 -29.63
C ILE A 551 -19.11 32.00 -29.82
N ASN A 552 -17.88 32.07 -29.32
CA ASN A 552 -17.09 33.28 -29.32
C ASN A 552 -15.77 33.05 -30.04
N LEU A 553 -15.41 33.96 -30.94
CA LEU A 553 -14.15 33.99 -31.68
C LEU A 553 -13.28 35.14 -31.13
N LYS A 554 -11.98 34.91 -30.93
CA LYS A 554 -11.01 35.95 -30.51
C LYS A 554 -9.68 35.81 -31.23
N TRP A 555 -9.05 36.94 -31.52
CA TRP A 555 -7.71 37.02 -32.10
C TRP A 555 -7.02 38.31 -31.67
N ASN A 556 -5.73 38.49 -32.03
CA ASN A 556 -4.88 39.56 -31.50
C ASN A 556 -4.34 40.53 -32.59
N THR A 557 -5.02 40.65 -33.72
CA THR A 557 -4.60 41.51 -34.86
C THR A 557 -5.76 42.41 -35.31
N THR A 558 -5.51 43.36 -36.21
CA THR A 558 -6.57 44.21 -36.81
C THR A 558 -7.22 43.58 -38.05
N ASP A 559 -6.91 42.33 -38.34
CA ASP A 559 -7.51 41.56 -39.44
C ASP A 559 -9.01 41.34 -39.19
N ASP A 560 -9.74 41.13 -40.29
CA ASP A 560 -11.18 40.84 -40.31
C ASP A 560 -11.39 39.32 -40.35
N LEU A 561 -11.67 38.72 -39.20
CA LEU A 561 -12.00 37.30 -39.12
C LEU A 561 -13.48 37.18 -38.80
N ASP A 562 -14.22 36.61 -39.75
CA ASP A 562 -15.66 36.37 -39.60
C ASP A 562 -15.89 35.00 -38.94
N LEU A 563 -16.80 34.97 -37.97
CA LEU A 563 -17.36 33.76 -37.38
C LEU A 563 -18.57 33.30 -38.19
N HIS A 564 -18.49 32.08 -38.70
CA HIS A 564 -19.55 31.45 -39.46
C HIS A 564 -20.09 30.25 -38.67
N VAL A 565 -21.37 30.29 -38.31
CA VAL A 565 -22.01 29.18 -37.61
C VAL A 565 -23.22 28.69 -38.38
N PHE A 566 -23.20 27.40 -38.73
CA PHE A 566 -24.34 26.70 -39.31
C PHE A 566 -25.15 26.07 -38.20
N ASP A 567 -26.43 26.38 -38.15
CA ASP A 567 -27.39 25.81 -37.20
C ASP A 567 -27.99 24.48 -37.72
N PRO A 568 -28.91 23.84 -36.96
CA PRO A 568 -29.50 22.56 -37.36
C PRO A 568 -30.34 22.60 -38.65
N ASP A 569 -30.82 23.76 -39.09
CA ASP A 569 -31.47 23.93 -40.41
C ASP A 569 -30.43 24.06 -41.53
N ASN A 570 -29.14 23.93 -41.21
CA ASN A 570 -28.00 24.20 -42.07
C ASN A 570 -28.00 25.66 -42.58
N PHE A 571 -28.59 26.57 -41.81
CA PHE A 571 -28.57 28.00 -42.09
C PHE A 571 -27.29 28.62 -41.50
N GLU A 572 -26.62 29.44 -42.30
CA GLU A 572 -25.38 30.11 -41.93
C GLU A 572 -25.66 31.48 -41.29
N ILE A 573 -25.30 31.62 -40.01
CA ILE A 573 -25.26 32.88 -39.28
C ILE A 573 -23.84 33.44 -39.37
N TYR A 574 -23.69 34.63 -39.97
CA TYR A 574 -22.41 35.32 -40.20
C TYR A 574 -22.66 36.82 -40.51
N TYR A 575 -21.61 37.60 -40.78
CA TYR A 575 -21.66 39.04 -41.05
C TYR A 575 -22.86 39.51 -41.91
N ALA A 576 -23.13 38.88 -43.06
CA ALA A 576 -24.20 39.35 -43.96
C ALA A 576 -25.60 38.86 -43.56
N LYS A 577 -25.69 37.77 -42.78
CA LYS A 577 -26.94 37.19 -42.27
C LYS A 577 -26.80 36.97 -40.76
N LYS A 578 -26.94 38.07 -40.00
CA LYS A 578 -26.62 38.10 -38.57
C LYS A 578 -27.61 37.37 -37.67
N GLU A 579 -28.79 36.98 -38.17
CA GLU A 579 -29.80 36.31 -37.36
C GLU A 579 -30.57 35.25 -38.13
N HIS A 580 -31.00 34.22 -37.41
CA HIS A 580 -31.87 33.16 -37.93
C HIS A 580 -32.76 32.61 -36.82
N VAL A 581 -34.00 32.23 -37.16
CA VAL A 581 -34.92 31.57 -36.23
C VAL A 581 -35.08 30.12 -36.63
N CYS A 582 -34.36 29.23 -35.96
CA CYS A 582 -34.48 27.78 -36.11
C CYS A 582 -35.34 27.23 -34.96
N ASN A 583 -36.34 26.41 -35.27
CA ASN A 583 -37.25 25.80 -34.28
C ASN A 583 -37.84 26.78 -33.25
N GLY A 584 -38.12 28.02 -33.66
CA GLY A 584 -38.71 29.06 -32.81
C GLY A 584 -37.75 29.73 -31.81
N VAL A 585 -36.44 29.51 -31.97
CA VAL A 585 -35.36 30.11 -31.17
C VAL A 585 -34.46 30.93 -32.08
N LYS A 586 -34.23 32.19 -31.72
CA LYS A 586 -33.41 33.11 -32.51
C LYS A 586 -31.93 32.97 -32.14
N GLY A 587 -31.09 32.68 -33.13
CA GLY A 587 -29.64 32.85 -33.07
C GLY A 587 -29.25 34.23 -33.60
N LEU A 588 -28.26 34.88 -32.98
CA LEU A 588 -27.83 36.25 -33.31
C LEU A 588 -26.31 36.39 -33.22
N LEU A 589 -25.69 36.98 -34.26
CA LEU A 589 -24.37 37.58 -34.25
C LEU A 589 -24.48 39.01 -33.71
N ASP A 590 -24.11 39.22 -32.45
CA ASP A 590 -24.27 40.52 -31.76
C ASP A 590 -22.97 41.32 -31.62
N ILE A 591 -21.82 40.64 -31.66
CA ILE A 591 -20.50 41.26 -31.74
C ILE A 591 -19.80 40.78 -33.00
N ASP A 592 -19.27 41.74 -33.74
CA ASP A 592 -18.66 41.60 -35.06
C ASP A 592 -17.56 42.67 -35.14
N ALA A 593 -16.34 42.28 -34.76
CA ALA A 593 -15.22 43.19 -34.59
C ALA A 593 -14.37 43.26 -35.87
N ASN A 594 -13.87 44.46 -36.17
CA ASN A 594 -13.05 44.78 -37.34
C ASN A 594 -13.75 44.78 -38.73
N ALA A 595 -15.05 44.48 -38.79
CA ALA A 595 -15.84 44.67 -40.01
C ALA A 595 -15.92 46.14 -40.49
N SER A 596 -15.77 47.10 -39.57
CA SER A 596 -15.65 48.53 -39.90
C SER A 596 -14.78 49.30 -38.89
N ASN A 597 -14.40 50.53 -39.24
CA ASN A 597 -13.57 51.38 -38.38
C ASN A 597 -14.34 51.88 -37.13
N PRO A 598 -13.67 52.06 -35.97
CA PRO A 598 -12.24 51.86 -35.73
C PRO A 598 -11.86 50.39 -35.44
N TYR A 599 -10.71 49.95 -35.99
CA TYR A 599 -10.18 48.60 -35.76
C TYR A 599 -9.54 48.45 -34.37
N THR A 600 -9.61 47.24 -33.81
CA THR A 600 -9.02 46.87 -32.51
C THR A 600 -8.03 45.72 -32.65
N LYS A 601 -7.06 45.64 -31.72
CA LYS A 601 -6.12 44.51 -31.55
C LYS A 601 -6.58 43.50 -30.50
N SER A 602 -7.75 43.72 -29.91
CA SER A 602 -8.45 42.76 -29.06
C SER A 602 -9.84 42.44 -29.63
N PRO A 603 -9.95 42.07 -30.92
CA PRO A 603 -11.21 41.78 -31.55
C PRO A 603 -11.84 40.48 -31.04
N GLN A 604 -13.16 40.45 -31.13
CA GLN A 604 -13.94 39.25 -30.88
C GLN A 604 -15.21 39.25 -31.72
N GLU A 605 -15.72 38.07 -32.03
CA GLU A 605 -17.09 37.90 -32.52
C GLU A 605 -17.90 37.00 -31.61
N ASN A 606 -19.21 37.17 -31.61
CA ASN A 606 -20.09 36.42 -30.74
C ASN A 606 -21.41 36.05 -31.41
N ILE A 607 -21.68 34.75 -31.48
CA ILE A 607 -22.98 34.22 -31.88
C ILE A 607 -23.60 33.50 -30.68
N TYR A 608 -24.86 33.81 -30.36
CA TYR A 608 -25.59 33.16 -29.27
C TYR A 608 -27.08 32.94 -29.61
N TRP A 609 -27.74 32.07 -28.85
CA TRP A 609 -29.18 31.82 -28.96
C TRP A 609 -29.95 32.38 -27.76
N GLU A 610 -31.10 33.02 -27.98
CA GLU A 610 -31.84 33.77 -26.95
C GLU A 610 -32.02 33.05 -25.60
N GLU A 611 -31.89 33.82 -24.51
CA GLU A 611 -32.00 33.35 -23.14
C GLU A 611 -33.43 32.88 -22.80
N GLY A 612 -33.54 31.76 -22.07
CA GLY A 612 -34.83 31.20 -21.65
C GLY A 612 -35.47 30.20 -22.61
N LYS A 613 -34.85 29.92 -23.75
CA LYS A 613 -35.18 28.79 -24.65
C LYS A 613 -33.93 27.97 -24.92
N ASN A 614 -34.05 26.63 -24.91
CA ASN A 614 -32.93 25.76 -25.31
C ASN A 614 -32.53 26.07 -26.76
N ALA A 615 -31.24 26.15 -27.04
CA ALA A 615 -30.76 26.30 -28.41
C ALA A 615 -31.29 25.12 -29.26
N PRO A 616 -31.56 25.32 -30.56
CA PRO A 616 -32.09 24.27 -31.42
C PRO A 616 -31.32 22.96 -31.30
N ILE A 617 -32.03 21.87 -31.03
CA ILE A 617 -31.41 20.55 -30.94
C ILE A 617 -30.98 20.13 -32.35
N GLY A 618 -29.76 19.63 -32.47
CA GLY A 618 -29.22 19.12 -33.73
C GLY A 618 -27.75 19.41 -33.92
N LYS A 619 -27.31 19.32 -35.17
CA LYS A 619 -25.90 19.47 -35.55
C LYS A 619 -25.59 20.92 -35.86
N TYR A 620 -24.46 21.36 -35.34
CA TYR A 620 -23.87 22.66 -35.60
C TYR A 620 -22.50 22.49 -36.24
N LYS A 621 -22.15 23.44 -37.10
CA LYS A 621 -20.82 23.55 -37.68
C LYS A 621 -20.29 24.96 -37.47
N VAL A 622 -19.04 25.07 -37.00
CA VAL A 622 -18.36 26.35 -36.80
C VAL A 622 -17.18 26.45 -37.75
N GLN A 623 -17.13 27.57 -38.47
CA GLN A 623 -16.04 27.93 -39.37
C GLN A 623 -15.55 29.34 -39.05
N VAL A 624 -14.32 29.62 -39.45
CA VAL A 624 -13.74 30.97 -39.43
C VAL A 624 -13.22 31.31 -40.81
N VAL A 625 -13.53 32.51 -41.28
CA VAL A 625 -13.11 33.02 -42.59
C VAL A 625 -12.30 34.30 -42.38
N LEU A 626 -11.13 34.38 -43.00
CA LEU A 626 -10.39 35.64 -43.08
C LEU A 626 -11.01 36.47 -44.20
N TYR A 627 -11.84 37.45 -43.88
CA TYR A 627 -12.47 38.31 -44.89
C TYR A 627 -11.49 39.33 -45.45
N LYS A 628 -10.68 39.93 -44.56
CA LYS A 628 -9.70 40.93 -44.97
C LYS A 628 -8.45 40.92 -44.08
N LYS A 629 -7.30 40.70 -44.71
CA LYS A 629 -5.98 40.83 -44.12
C LYS A 629 -5.57 42.31 -44.09
N ARG A 630 -5.09 42.76 -42.94
CA ARG A 630 -4.65 44.13 -42.63
C ARG A 630 -3.32 44.14 -41.87
N ASP A 631 -3.03 43.12 -41.06
CA ASP A 631 -1.79 43.02 -40.29
C ASP A 631 -0.71 42.20 -41.05
N ASN A 632 0.54 42.33 -40.63
CA ASN A 632 1.70 41.67 -41.26
C ASN A 632 1.96 40.25 -40.75
N VAL A 633 1.11 39.73 -39.87
CA VAL A 633 1.22 38.37 -39.34
C VAL A 633 0.87 37.38 -40.44
N GLU A 634 1.81 36.50 -40.81
CA GLU A 634 1.62 35.55 -41.92
C GLU A 634 0.41 34.63 -41.69
N ASN A 635 0.42 33.90 -40.57
CA ASN A 635 -0.67 33.04 -40.11
C ASN A 635 -1.32 33.65 -38.87
N ILE A 636 -2.55 34.14 -39.00
CA ILE A 636 -3.27 34.83 -37.92
C ILE A 636 -3.82 33.77 -36.96
N PRO A 637 -3.34 33.72 -35.71
CA PRO A 637 -3.81 32.75 -34.74
C PRO A 637 -5.07 33.26 -34.04
N PHE A 638 -6.01 32.36 -33.79
CA PHE A 638 -7.29 32.68 -33.14
C PHE A 638 -7.79 31.54 -32.27
N THR A 639 -8.69 31.87 -31.36
CA THR A 639 -9.43 30.93 -30.52
C THR A 639 -10.92 30.99 -30.82
N VAL A 640 -11.57 29.83 -30.82
CA VAL A 640 -13.03 29.72 -30.79
C VAL A 640 -13.44 28.99 -29.53
N THR A 641 -14.28 29.58 -28.69
CA THR A 641 -14.80 28.93 -27.49
C THR A 641 -16.30 28.70 -27.61
N VAL A 642 -16.73 27.47 -27.36
CA VAL A 642 -18.14 27.06 -27.36
C VAL A 642 -18.61 26.90 -25.92
N PHE A 643 -19.60 27.69 -25.53
CA PHE A 643 -20.19 27.76 -24.19
C PHE A 643 -21.63 27.21 -24.21
N PRO A 644 -21.84 25.92 -23.95
CA PRO A 644 -23.18 25.38 -23.79
C PRO A 644 -23.73 25.67 -22.38
N ASP A 645 -25.04 25.72 -22.22
CA ASP A 645 -25.75 25.70 -20.93
C ASP A 645 -25.55 24.37 -20.20
N LYS A 646 -25.46 23.27 -20.96
CA LYS A 646 -25.20 21.92 -20.48
C LYS A 646 -24.08 21.30 -21.29
N GLY A 647 -23.00 20.88 -20.64
CA GLY A 647 -21.85 20.35 -21.34
C GLY A 647 -20.52 20.93 -20.91
N GLU A 648 -19.47 20.32 -21.43
CA GLU A 648 -18.13 20.88 -21.33
C GLU A 648 -18.02 22.12 -22.22
N THR A 649 -17.57 23.24 -21.66
CA THR A 649 -17.12 24.39 -22.45
C THR A 649 -15.73 24.06 -23.00
N LYS A 650 -15.51 24.21 -24.31
CA LYS A 650 -14.25 23.87 -24.96
C LYS A 650 -13.73 25.01 -25.82
N THR A 651 -12.43 25.27 -25.73
CA THR A 651 -11.70 26.22 -26.56
C THR A 651 -10.93 25.47 -27.65
N PHE A 652 -11.09 25.92 -28.89
CA PHE A 652 -10.48 25.39 -30.09
C PHE A 652 -9.51 26.40 -30.66
N MET A 653 -8.44 25.90 -31.28
CA MET A 653 -7.38 26.71 -31.86
C MET A 653 -7.45 26.70 -33.38
N GLY A 654 -7.14 27.84 -33.98
CA GLY A 654 -7.00 27.95 -35.42
C GLY A 654 -5.92 28.95 -35.82
N LYS A 655 -5.47 28.78 -37.05
CA LYS A 655 -4.57 29.69 -37.77
C LYS A 655 -5.11 29.87 -39.18
N ILE A 656 -5.16 31.09 -39.69
CA ILE A 656 -5.64 31.37 -41.05
C ILE A 656 -4.75 32.40 -41.74
N ASN A 657 -4.48 32.20 -43.03
CA ASN A 657 -3.62 33.07 -43.83
C ASN A 657 -4.20 33.36 -45.23
N VAL A 658 -5.18 32.60 -45.70
CA VAL A 658 -5.82 32.75 -47.01
C VAL A 658 -7.15 33.49 -46.84
N GLU A 659 -7.30 34.63 -47.53
CA GLU A 659 -8.55 35.38 -47.55
C GLU A 659 -9.67 34.61 -48.24
N ASN A 660 -10.90 34.75 -47.74
CA ASN A 660 -12.13 34.17 -48.29
C ASN A 660 -12.14 32.64 -48.38
N SER A 661 -11.25 31.96 -47.65
CA SER A 661 -11.21 30.51 -47.54
C SER A 661 -11.72 30.08 -46.16
N PRO A 662 -12.86 29.36 -46.07
CA PRO A 662 -13.39 28.91 -44.79
C PRO A 662 -12.51 27.83 -44.18
N LYS A 663 -12.20 28.00 -42.88
CA LYS A 663 -11.53 27.00 -42.06
C LYS A 663 -12.52 26.35 -41.10
N ASP A 664 -12.72 25.04 -41.25
CA ASP A 664 -13.51 24.23 -40.31
C ASP A 664 -12.83 24.18 -38.94
N ILE A 665 -13.58 24.49 -37.88
CA ILE A 665 -13.06 24.50 -36.50
C ILE A 665 -13.62 23.35 -35.69
N VAL A 666 -14.94 23.23 -35.62
CA VAL A 666 -15.61 22.20 -34.83
C VAL A 666 -16.99 21.91 -35.38
N ASN A 667 -17.35 20.63 -35.38
CA ASN A 667 -18.73 20.19 -35.51
C ASN A 667 -19.18 19.65 -34.16
N PHE A 668 -20.43 19.90 -33.78
CA PHE A 668 -20.97 19.35 -32.54
C PHE A 668 -22.46 19.07 -32.66
N GLU A 669 -22.95 18.16 -31.84
CA GLU A 669 -24.37 17.87 -31.68
C GLU A 669 -24.83 18.45 -30.33
N TYR A 670 -25.85 19.30 -30.39
CA TYR A 670 -26.47 19.90 -29.21
C TYR A 670 -27.82 19.23 -28.94
N SER A 671 -28.06 18.85 -27.69
CA SER A 671 -29.22 18.05 -27.27
C SER A 671 -29.78 18.53 -25.92
N GLU A 672 -30.92 17.96 -25.49
CA GLU A 672 -31.45 18.22 -24.13
C GLU A 672 -30.47 17.83 -23.01
N ASN A 673 -29.61 16.86 -23.31
CA ASN A 673 -28.55 16.37 -22.46
C ASN A 673 -27.25 17.16 -22.65
N GLY A 674 -27.27 18.29 -23.37
CA GLY A 674 -26.14 19.17 -23.63
C GLY A 674 -25.34 18.86 -24.90
N ILE A 675 -24.07 19.24 -24.92
CA ILE A 675 -23.21 19.21 -26.11
C ILE A 675 -22.37 17.92 -26.22
N THR A 676 -22.20 17.43 -27.45
CA THR A 676 -21.23 16.40 -27.85
C THR A 676 -20.40 16.91 -29.02
N TYR A 677 -19.09 17.07 -28.84
CA TYR A 677 -18.17 17.45 -29.92
C TYR A 677 -17.86 16.25 -30.81
N LEU A 678 -17.94 16.43 -32.14
CA LEU A 678 -17.82 15.37 -33.16
C LEU A 678 -16.40 15.23 -33.72
#